data_AF-A0A2E8B7V3-F1
#
_entry.id   AF-A0A2E8B7V3-F1
#
_cell.length_a   1.000
_cell.length_b   1.000
_cell.length_c   1.000
_cell.angle_alpha   90.00
_cell.angle_beta   90.00
_cell.angle_gamma   90.00
#
_symmetry.space_group_name_H-M   'P 1'
#
loop_
_entity.id
_entity.type
_entity.pdbx_description
1 polymer ?
#
loop_
_entity_poly.entity_id
_entity_poly.type
_entity_poly.pdbx_seq_one_letter_code
_entity_poly.pdbx_strand_id
1 'polypeptide(L)'
;MPKKVLVIGSGPIIIGQAAEFDYAGTQACRSLREEGVEVVLVNSNPATIMTDEDMADRIYIEPLTVPVLERIIARERPDGVLGTLGGQTGLNLLVDLEEMGILEKYSVKTLGTSVASVEMAEDREKFRDLLERIGEPVLPSYAVESIEEAIVAGSEIGYPAVVRPAYTLGGTGGGIAHNEDELRDIASGGIAASKVGQVLIERSLLGWKEIEYEVMRDGEGNVITICNMENLDPMGVHTGDSIVVAPSQTLNDKDYQRLRTASLNIITGLDIKGGCNVQLAYRPSKMVAATIGEGSGYDEDGSMYYVIEVNPRVSRSSALASKATGYPIARVAAKIALGKTLAEISNAVTEKTTAAFEPALDYCVVKIPRWPFDKFPMGDRSLGTQMKATGEVMAIDRTFEAALQKAIRSLENGRGSLLWEDPNWTAGEPSQLLADDDRLWKLAAAIRSGRSVESVTLETGIDPWFSHALSRIIGMERQLLAEELTPDLMRNAKRMGFSDAQIGSLADYLPEQVRSMRKEWGLKPVYKMVDTCAGEFEAVTPYFYSTYEQENEAVSSDDAVAVVLGSGPIRIGQGIEFDYCSVHAALALQALGIKAVMVNSNPETVSTDFDISDRLYFEPLDEESVRDIIENEGEGQSIPATMVQFGGQTAINLSQSLGVAGLPILGSS
;
A
#
# COMPACT_ATOMS: atom_id res chain seq x y z
N MET A 1 -5.70 28.92 15.48
CA MET A 1 -5.92 28.14 14.25
C MET A 1 -5.88 29.07 13.05
N PRO A 2 -5.26 28.64 11.93
CA PRO A 2 -5.34 29.36 10.65
C PRO A 2 -6.80 29.40 10.18
N LYS A 3 -7.19 30.46 9.48
CA LYS A 3 -8.51 30.60 8.86
C LYS A 3 -8.50 30.15 7.41
N LYS A 4 -7.36 30.30 6.73
CA LYS A 4 -7.17 29.89 5.34
C LYS A 4 -5.88 29.08 5.17
N VAL A 5 -5.97 27.94 4.50
CA VAL A 5 -4.84 27.04 4.27
C VAL A 5 -4.67 26.74 2.78
N LEU A 6 -3.43 26.86 2.29
CA LEU A 6 -3.03 26.37 0.98
C LEU A 6 -2.58 24.90 1.08
N VAL A 7 -3.24 24.00 0.37
CA VAL A 7 -2.84 22.60 0.22
C VAL A 7 -2.17 22.41 -1.14
N ILE A 8 -0.98 21.80 -1.14
CA ILE A 8 -0.22 21.49 -2.35
C ILE A 8 -0.43 20.01 -2.70
N GLY A 9 -1.03 19.74 -3.86
CA GLY A 9 -1.22 18.38 -4.38
C GLY A 9 0.06 17.78 -4.99
N SER A 10 -0.03 16.53 -5.44
CA SER A 10 1.11 15.77 -5.97
C SER A 10 1.42 16.02 -7.45
N GLY A 11 0.43 16.50 -8.22
CA GLY A 11 0.55 16.65 -9.66
C GLY A 11 0.18 15.37 -10.41
N PRO A 12 0.71 15.16 -11.63
CA PRO A 12 0.39 13.99 -12.43
C PRO A 12 0.90 12.69 -11.79
N ILE A 13 0.18 11.60 -12.06
CA ILE A 13 0.56 10.24 -11.65
C ILE A 13 1.85 9.82 -12.34
N ILE A 14 2.83 9.37 -11.54
CA ILE A 14 4.10 8.80 -12.00
C ILE A 14 4.45 7.56 -11.18
N ILE A 15 5.35 6.71 -11.68
CA ILE A 15 5.87 5.59 -10.89
C ILE A 15 6.51 6.13 -9.61
N GLY A 16 6.14 5.55 -8.46
CA GLY A 16 6.61 6.00 -7.15
C GLY A 16 5.78 7.11 -6.52
N GLN A 17 4.90 7.79 -7.27
CA GLN A 17 3.99 8.81 -6.75
C GLN A 17 2.64 8.77 -7.50
N ALA A 18 1.71 7.96 -7.01
CA ALA A 18 0.49 7.61 -7.72
C ALA A 18 -0.79 8.14 -7.03
N ALA A 19 -1.86 7.35 -7.01
CA ALA A 19 -3.20 7.78 -6.59
C ALA A 19 -3.33 7.99 -5.08
N GLU A 20 -2.39 7.46 -4.28
CA GLU A 20 -2.38 7.58 -2.82
C GLU A 20 -2.47 9.04 -2.33
N PHE A 21 -2.01 9.99 -3.16
CA PHE A 21 -2.03 11.41 -2.86
C PHE A 21 -3.32 12.11 -3.26
N ASP A 22 -4.10 11.58 -4.20
CA ASP A 22 -5.48 12.04 -4.41
C ASP A 22 -6.35 11.63 -3.22
N TYR A 23 -6.22 10.36 -2.79
CA TYR A 23 -6.87 9.89 -1.57
C TYR A 23 -6.50 10.74 -0.35
N ALA A 24 -5.20 10.91 -0.06
CA ALA A 24 -4.75 11.69 1.09
C ALA A 24 -5.14 13.18 0.97
N GLY A 25 -5.03 13.77 -0.23
CA GLY A 25 -5.40 15.16 -0.51
C GLY A 25 -6.89 15.40 -0.33
N THR A 26 -7.74 14.50 -0.81
CA THR A 26 -9.20 14.52 -0.65
C THR A 26 -9.58 14.47 0.82
N GLN A 27 -9.04 13.51 1.57
CA GLN A 27 -9.30 13.39 3.02
C GLN A 27 -8.87 14.65 3.77
N ALA A 28 -7.70 15.20 3.45
CA ALA A 28 -7.22 16.40 4.11
C ALA A 28 -8.08 17.64 3.80
N CYS A 29 -8.48 17.87 2.55
CA CYS A 29 -9.33 19.00 2.18
C CYS A 29 -10.67 18.93 2.93
N ARG A 30 -11.31 17.75 2.98
CA ARG A 30 -12.52 17.53 3.78
C ARG A 30 -12.28 17.79 5.26
N SER A 31 -11.20 17.25 5.81
CA SER A 31 -10.82 17.40 7.22
C SER A 31 -10.61 18.86 7.64
N LEU A 32 -9.95 19.65 6.81
CA LEU A 32 -9.74 21.09 7.07
C LEU A 32 -11.07 21.86 7.03
N ARG A 33 -11.96 21.56 6.08
CA ARG A 33 -13.29 22.18 5.96
C ARG A 33 -14.20 21.85 7.14
N GLU A 34 -14.16 20.61 7.66
CA GLU A 34 -14.86 20.22 8.89
C GLU A 34 -14.50 21.09 10.09
N GLU A 35 -13.26 21.59 10.13
CA GLU A 35 -12.75 22.48 11.18
C GLU A 35 -13.03 23.97 10.87
N GLY A 36 -13.79 24.27 9.82
CA GLY A 36 -14.17 25.63 9.42
C GLY A 36 -13.03 26.44 8.79
N VAL A 37 -12.02 25.77 8.25
CA VAL A 37 -10.88 26.40 7.54
C VAL A 37 -11.22 26.55 6.06
N GLU A 38 -10.98 27.73 5.50
CA GLU A 38 -11.03 27.98 4.06
C GLU A 38 -9.85 27.27 3.39
N VAL A 39 -10.13 26.36 2.45
CA VAL A 39 -9.11 25.57 1.75
C VAL A 39 -8.88 26.13 0.36
N VAL A 40 -7.63 26.47 0.08
CA VAL A 40 -7.14 26.73 -1.27
C VAL A 40 -6.34 25.51 -1.69
N LEU A 41 -6.74 24.84 -2.76
CA LEU A 41 -6.01 23.71 -3.29
C LEU A 41 -5.33 24.07 -4.61
N VAL A 42 -4.10 23.57 -4.80
CA VAL A 42 -3.42 23.58 -6.10
C VAL A 42 -2.95 22.17 -6.46
N ASN A 43 -3.39 21.68 -7.61
CA ASN A 43 -2.96 20.40 -8.16
C ASN A 43 -3.10 20.43 -9.69
N SER A 44 -2.04 20.07 -10.43
CA SER A 44 -2.08 20.11 -11.90
C SER A 44 -2.81 18.91 -12.54
N ASN A 45 -3.14 17.88 -11.77
CA ASN A 45 -3.84 16.70 -12.28
C ASN A 45 -5.36 16.91 -12.25
N PRO A 46 -6.04 16.93 -13.41
CA PRO A 46 -7.49 17.13 -13.46
C PRO A 46 -8.32 15.87 -13.18
N ALA A 47 -7.69 14.69 -13.13
CA ALA A 47 -8.38 13.41 -12.95
C ALA A 47 -8.52 13.00 -11.47
N THR A 48 -8.43 13.97 -10.55
CA THR A 48 -8.39 13.72 -9.10
C THR A 48 -9.68 14.18 -8.44
N ILE A 49 -10.19 13.41 -7.47
CA ILE A 49 -11.37 13.82 -6.70
C ILE A 49 -11.06 15.09 -5.90
N MET A 50 -9.84 15.24 -5.38
CA MET A 50 -9.45 16.45 -4.63
C MET A 50 -9.65 17.75 -5.44
N THR A 51 -9.64 17.68 -6.78
CA THR A 51 -9.85 18.84 -7.66
C THR A 51 -11.31 19.09 -8.06
N ASP A 52 -12.27 18.33 -7.54
CA ASP A 52 -13.71 18.61 -7.74
C ASP A 52 -14.15 19.88 -7.02
N GLU A 53 -15.08 20.62 -7.62
CA GLU A 53 -15.52 21.95 -7.18
C GLU A 53 -15.94 22.00 -5.70
N ASP A 54 -16.47 20.92 -5.14
CA ASP A 54 -16.97 20.86 -3.77
C ASP A 54 -15.90 20.51 -2.71
N MET A 55 -14.70 20.09 -3.13
CA MET A 55 -13.64 19.61 -2.22
C MET A 55 -12.87 20.73 -1.51
N ALA A 56 -12.75 21.91 -2.13
CA ALA A 56 -12.05 23.06 -1.56
C ALA A 56 -12.76 24.37 -1.94
N ASP A 57 -12.53 25.45 -1.17
CA ASP A 57 -13.17 26.74 -1.44
C ASP A 57 -12.64 27.40 -2.71
N ARG A 58 -11.37 27.14 -3.05
CA ARG A 58 -10.75 27.56 -4.31
C ARG A 58 -9.81 26.50 -4.82
N ILE A 59 -9.95 26.16 -6.10
CA ILE A 59 -9.16 25.11 -6.75
C ILE A 59 -8.39 25.70 -7.91
N TYR A 60 -7.10 25.43 -7.93
CA TYR A 60 -6.17 25.83 -8.98
C TYR A 60 -5.64 24.58 -9.67
N ILE A 61 -6.15 24.31 -10.87
CA ILE A 61 -5.59 23.31 -11.78
C ILE A 61 -4.48 23.99 -12.60
N GLU A 62 -3.32 24.16 -11.97
CA GLU A 62 -2.20 24.94 -12.47
C GLU A 62 -0.87 24.21 -12.29
N PRO A 63 0.18 24.51 -13.07
CA PRO A 63 1.49 23.86 -12.94
C PRO A 63 2.08 24.03 -11.53
N LEU A 64 2.51 22.92 -10.93
CA LEU A 64 3.14 22.88 -9.61
C LEU A 64 4.58 23.40 -9.66
N THR A 65 4.72 24.73 -9.64
CA THR A 65 6.01 25.44 -9.72
C THR A 65 6.02 26.63 -8.76
N VAL A 66 7.20 26.99 -8.24
CA VAL A 66 7.34 28.11 -7.31
C VAL A 66 6.74 29.43 -7.85
N PRO A 67 6.95 29.85 -9.12
CA PRO A 67 6.36 31.09 -9.62
C PRO A 67 4.82 31.06 -9.70
N VAL A 68 4.22 29.88 -9.92
CA VAL A 68 2.76 29.73 -9.89
C VAL A 68 2.26 29.80 -8.45
N LEU A 69 2.88 29.05 -7.53
CA LEU A 69 2.52 29.05 -6.12
C LEU A 69 2.65 30.43 -5.50
N GLU A 70 3.70 31.20 -5.81
CA GLU A 70 3.85 32.58 -5.33
C GLU A 70 2.67 33.46 -5.78
N ARG A 71 2.24 33.34 -7.05
CA ARG A 71 1.08 34.10 -7.56
C ARG A 71 -0.21 33.72 -6.84
N ILE A 72 -0.41 32.44 -6.56
CA ILE A 72 -1.56 31.95 -5.79
C ILE A 72 -1.48 32.50 -4.36
N ILE A 73 -0.36 32.36 -3.67
CA ILE A 73 -0.14 32.89 -2.31
C ILE A 73 -0.39 34.41 -2.26
N ALA A 74 0.12 35.16 -3.23
CA ALA A 74 -0.04 36.61 -3.31
C ALA A 74 -1.50 37.04 -3.47
N ARG A 75 -2.29 36.26 -4.24
CA ARG A 75 -3.72 36.49 -4.49
C ARG A 75 -4.59 36.04 -3.32
N GLU A 76 -4.29 34.86 -2.77
CA GLU A 76 -5.15 34.16 -1.83
C GLU A 76 -4.89 34.53 -0.38
N ARG A 77 -3.64 34.92 -0.07
CA ARG A 77 -3.17 35.28 1.27
C ARG A 77 -3.54 34.22 2.31
N PRO A 78 -3.10 32.95 2.13
CA PRO A 78 -3.33 31.90 3.13
C PRO A 78 -2.58 32.20 4.42
N ASP A 79 -3.12 31.77 5.56
CA ASP A 79 -2.45 31.87 6.86
C ASP A 79 -1.40 30.75 7.03
N GLY A 80 -1.60 29.62 6.35
CA GLY A 80 -0.65 28.53 6.34
C GLY A 80 -0.66 27.68 5.07
N VAL A 81 0.38 26.88 4.91
CA VAL A 81 0.60 25.99 3.76
C VAL A 81 0.89 24.57 4.24
N LEU A 82 0.33 23.58 3.55
CA LEU A 82 0.48 22.16 3.83
C LEU A 82 1.00 21.43 2.59
N GLY A 83 2.28 21.01 2.64
CA GLY A 83 2.95 20.29 1.56
C GLY A 83 3.12 18.78 1.79
N THR A 84 2.85 18.30 3.00
CA THR A 84 3.08 16.89 3.42
C THR A 84 2.08 15.89 2.85
N LEU A 85 1.15 16.33 2.00
CA LEU A 85 0.12 15.51 1.36
C LEU A 85 0.34 15.34 -0.14
N GLY A 86 1.26 16.10 -0.74
CA GLY A 86 1.54 16.11 -2.17
C GLY A 86 2.73 15.24 -2.57
N GLY A 87 3.06 14.21 -1.79
CA GLY A 87 4.25 13.39 -2.01
C GLY A 87 5.55 14.21 -1.96
N GLN A 88 6.54 13.80 -2.75
CA GLN A 88 7.81 14.54 -2.84
C GLN A 88 7.65 15.85 -3.61
N THR A 89 6.71 15.93 -4.57
CA THR A 89 6.41 17.19 -5.26
C THR A 89 6.01 18.27 -4.26
N GLY A 90 5.06 17.96 -3.38
CA GLY A 90 4.56 18.89 -2.36
C GLY A 90 5.63 19.31 -1.35
N LEU A 91 6.44 18.35 -0.86
CA LEU A 91 7.55 18.64 0.05
C LEU A 91 8.61 19.53 -0.58
N ASN A 92 9.07 19.19 -1.80
CA ASN A 92 10.09 19.97 -2.50
C ASN A 92 9.64 21.41 -2.72
N LEU A 93 8.40 21.62 -3.17
CA LEU A 93 7.88 22.97 -3.41
C LEU A 93 7.74 23.76 -2.11
N LEU A 94 7.40 23.10 -1.00
CA LEU A 94 7.34 23.72 0.32
C LEU A 94 8.73 24.19 0.77
N VAL A 95 9.77 23.37 0.59
CA VAL A 95 11.17 23.73 0.87
C VAL A 95 11.59 24.90 -0.02
N ASP A 96 11.39 24.81 -1.34
CA ASP A 96 11.79 25.85 -2.29
C ASP A 96 11.11 27.21 -1.97
N LEU A 97 9.85 27.19 -1.53
CA LEU A 97 9.10 28.39 -1.13
C LEU A 97 9.66 29.05 0.15
N GLU A 98 10.11 28.24 1.12
CA GLU A 98 10.75 28.71 2.36
C GLU A 98 12.14 29.28 2.06
N GLU A 99 12.99 28.56 1.32
CA GLU A 99 14.34 28.99 0.96
C GLU A 99 14.36 30.29 0.14
N MET A 100 13.37 30.48 -0.74
CA MET A 100 13.21 31.73 -1.49
C MET A 100 12.61 32.88 -0.66
N GLY A 101 12.32 32.66 0.63
CA GLY A 101 11.73 33.66 1.53
C GLY A 101 10.30 34.06 1.15
N ILE A 102 9.61 33.27 0.33
CA ILE A 102 8.26 33.58 -0.15
C ILE A 102 7.26 33.43 1.01
N LEU A 103 7.38 32.37 1.82
CA LEU A 103 6.49 32.17 2.96
C LEU A 103 6.60 33.31 3.98
N GLU A 104 7.83 33.76 4.29
CA GLU A 104 8.07 34.94 5.15
C GLU A 104 7.50 36.22 4.52
N LYS A 105 7.79 36.48 3.23
CA LYS A 105 7.30 37.66 2.49
C LYS A 105 5.79 37.84 2.55
N TYR A 106 5.03 36.73 2.55
CA TYR A 106 3.57 36.76 2.60
C TYR A 106 3.00 36.40 3.98
N SER A 107 3.85 36.19 4.99
CA SER A 107 3.47 35.81 6.37
C SER A 107 2.66 34.50 6.43
N VAL A 108 2.99 33.54 5.57
CA VAL A 108 2.39 32.21 5.52
C VAL A 108 3.17 31.26 6.41
N LYS A 109 2.49 30.48 7.25
CA LYS A 109 3.15 29.48 8.10
C LYS A 109 3.14 28.09 7.47
N THR A 110 4.24 27.36 7.59
CA THR A 110 4.23 25.92 7.34
C THR A 110 3.41 25.20 8.41
N LEU A 111 2.47 24.36 7.98
CA LEU A 111 1.60 23.55 8.85
C LEU A 111 2.01 22.08 8.82
N GLY A 112 1.80 21.38 9.93
CA GLY A 112 2.25 20.00 10.11
C GLY A 112 3.76 19.93 10.33
N THR A 113 4.44 19.05 9.58
CA THR A 113 5.89 18.90 9.64
C THR A 113 6.61 20.18 9.18
N SER A 114 7.57 20.64 9.97
CA SER A 114 8.35 21.85 9.65
C SER A 114 9.34 21.60 8.50
N VAL A 115 9.73 22.65 7.76
CA VAL A 115 10.77 22.55 6.72
C VAL A 115 12.09 22.02 7.29
N ALA A 116 12.46 22.48 8.50
CA ALA A 116 13.66 21.98 9.18
C ALA A 116 13.59 20.48 9.51
N SER A 117 12.41 19.97 9.88
CA SER A 117 12.19 18.53 10.10
C SER A 117 12.25 17.73 8.80
N VAL A 118 11.70 18.29 7.71
CA VAL A 118 11.78 17.67 6.36
C VAL A 118 13.23 17.59 5.91
N GLU A 119 13.99 18.68 5.98
CA GLU A 119 15.42 18.68 5.67
C GLU A 119 16.20 17.70 6.52
N MET A 120 15.91 17.60 7.82
CA MET A 120 16.59 16.67 8.72
C MET A 120 16.33 15.20 8.38
N ALA A 121 15.18 14.88 7.76
CA ALA A 121 14.84 13.51 7.34
C ALA A 121 15.35 13.18 5.92
N GLU A 122 15.29 14.14 4.99
CA GLU A 122 15.64 13.95 3.58
C GLU A 122 17.15 14.07 3.32
N ASP A 123 17.84 14.93 4.07
CA ASP A 123 19.30 15.02 4.06
C ASP A 123 19.90 13.85 4.83
N ARG A 124 20.67 13.01 4.12
CA ARG A 124 21.15 11.73 4.65
C ARG A 124 22.19 11.91 5.76
N GLU A 125 23.00 12.98 5.71
CA GLU A 125 23.96 13.28 6.77
C GLU A 125 23.26 13.82 8.02
N LYS A 126 22.33 14.77 7.87
CA LYS A 126 21.54 15.28 9.01
C LYS A 126 20.73 14.16 9.67
N PHE A 127 20.17 13.25 8.87
CA PHE A 127 19.39 12.12 9.37
C PHE A 127 20.26 11.14 10.16
N ARG A 128 21.44 10.79 9.62
CA ARG A 128 22.44 9.97 10.32
C ARG A 128 22.81 10.56 11.68
N ASP A 129 23.18 11.84 11.70
CA ASP A 129 23.61 12.54 12.92
C ASP A 129 22.47 12.60 13.96
N LEU A 130 21.21 12.70 13.51
CA LEU A 130 20.05 12.55 14.38
C LEU A 130 20.00 11.15 14.99
N LEU A 131 20.07 10.09 14.19
CA LEU A 131 19.97 8.71 14.66
C LEU A 131 21.05 8.40 15.70
N GLU A 132 22.30 8.81 15.45
CA GLU A 132 23.39 8.68 16.42
C GLU A 132 23.09 9.44 17.72
N ARG A 133 22.55 10.66 17.62
CA ARG A 133 22.17 11.48 18.78
C ARG A 133 21.07 10.81 19.62
N ILE A 134 20.10 10.16 18.99
CA ILE A 134 19.00 9.48 19.69
C ILE A 134 19.34 8.01 20.06
N GLY A 135 20.53 7.54 19.70
CA GLY A 135 21.02 6.20 20.05
C GLY A 135 20.44 5.07 19.19
N GLU A 136 19.90 5.39 18.02
CA GLU A 136 19.36 4.41 17.08
C GLU A 136 20.47 3.89 16.14
N PRO A 137 20.44 2.61 15.75
CA PRO A 137 21.49 2.00 14.95
C PRO A 137 21.48 2.51 13.50
N VAL A 138 22.60 3.11 13.12
CA VAL A 138 22.89 3.60 11.78
C VAL A 138 23.66 2.54 10.99
N LEU A 139 23.30 2.38 9.73
CA LEU A 139 24.02 1.54 8.79
C LEU A 139 25.25 2.28 8.24
N PRO A 140 26.46 1.67 8.20
CA PRO A 140 27.65 2.33 7.68
C PRO A 140 27.43 2.82 6.25
N SER A 141 27.62 4.13 6.06
CA SER A 141 27.32 4.83 4.82
C SER A 141 28.14 6.11 4.66
N TYR A 142 28.36 6.51 3.42
CA TYR A 142 29.06 7.73 3.04
C TYR A 142 28.22 8.52 2.04
N ALA A 143 27.95 9.79 2.35
CA ALA A 143 27.38 10.73 1.40
C ALA A 143 28.49 11.24 0.48
N VAL A 144 28.26 11.16 -0.83
CA VAL A 144 29.25 11.52 -1.85
C VAL A 144 28.62 12.33 -2.97
N GLU A 145 29.40 13.22 -3.59
CA GLU A 145 28.95 14.13 -4.66
C GLU A 145 29.71 13.91 -5.97
N SER A 146 30.67 12.97 -5.99
CA SER A 146 31.44 12.60 -7.16
C SER A 146 31.61 11.09 -7.31
N ILE A 147 31.90 10.64 -8.53
CA ILE A 147 32.14 9.23 -8.84
C ILE A 147 33.41 8.74 -8.13
N GLU A 148 34.44 9.56 -8.06
CA GLU A 148 35.69 9.26 -7.37
C GLU A 148 35.48 9.02 -5.87
N GLU A 149 34.70 9.87 -5.20
CA GLU A 149 34.32 9.67 -3.80
C GLU A 149 33.47 8.41 -3.64
N ALA A 150 32.54 8.14 -4.57
CA ALA A 150 31.73 6.92 -4.53
C ALA A 150 32.60 5.66 -4.59
N ILE A 151 33.61 5.61 -5.44
CA ILE A 151 34.55 4.48 -5.54
C ILE A 151 35.33 4.28 -4.23
N VAL A 152 35.80 5.37 -3.62
CA VAL A 152 36.49 5.32 -2.32
C VAL A 152 35.55 4.78 -1.24
N ALA A 153 34.33 5.32 -1.15
CA ALA A 153 33.32 4.85 -0.21
C ALA A 153 32.97 3.37 -0.43
N GLY A 154 32.78 2.93 -1.68
CA GLY A 154 32.48 1.53 -2.02
C GLY A 154 33.61 0.57 -1.64
N SER A 155 34.87 1.01 -1.72
CA SER A 155 36.01 0.21 -1.29
C SER A 155 36.20 0.17 0.24
N GLU A 156 35.75 1.19 0.98
CA GLU A 156 35.69 1.16 2.45
C GLU A 156 34.52 0.30 2.98
N ILE A 157 33.35 0.37 2.32
CA ILE A 157 32.16 -0.40 2.70
C ILE A 157 32.30 -1.88 2.31
N GLY A 158 32.87 -2.15 1.15
CA GLY A 158 32.85 -3.47 0.51
C GLY A 158 31.60 -3.69 -0.37
N TYR A 159 31.65 -4.74 -1.19
CA TYR A 159 30.58 -5.10 -2.11
C TYR A 159 29.80 -6.34 -1.63
N PRO A 160 28.49 -6.44 -1.93
CA PRO A 160 27.68 -5.44 -2.64
C PRO A 160 27.43 -4.16 -1.82
N ALA A 161 27.36 -3.02 -2.51
CA ALA A 161 27.08 -1.71 -1.93
C ALA A 161 25.77 -1.16 -2.50
N VAL A 162 24.96 -0.50 -1.67
CA VAL A 162 23.70 0.12 -2.07
C VAL A 162 23.96 1.59 -2.39
N VAL A 163 23.42 2.06 -3.52
CA VAL A 163 23.45 3.48 -3.91
C VAL A 163 22.04 4.04 -3.77
N ARG A 164 21.89 5.12 -2.99
CA ARG A 164 20.62 5.83 -2.81
C ARG A 164 20.76 7.33 -3.03
N PRO A 165 20.13 7.90 -4.07
CA PRO A 165 20.18 9.35 -4.30
C PRO A 165 19.33 10.13 -3.30
N ALA A 166 19.83 11.29 -2.86
CA ALA A 166 19.09 12.20 -1.99
C ALA A 166 17.96 12.93 -2.74
N TYR A 167 16.83 13.21 -2.07
CA TYR A 167 15.66 13.92 -2.59
C TYR A 167 15.03 13.28 -3.84
N THR A 168 15.03 11.95 -3.94
CA THR A 168 14.43 11.19 -5.05
C THR A 168 13.23 10.36 -4.59
N LEU A 169 12.41 9.93 -5.55
CA LEU A 169 11.20 9.12 -5.34
C LEU A 169 11.43 7.68 -5.77
N GLY A 170 10.92 6.71 -5.00
CA GLY A 170 10.82 5.30 -5.42
C GLY A 170 12.16 4.65 -5.79
N GLY A 171 13.26 5.09 -5.18
CA GLY A 171 14.61 4.62 -5.49
C GLY A 171 15.14 5.03 -6.87
N THR A 172 14.56 6.06 -7.51
CA THR A 172 15.02 6.55 -8.82
C THR A 172 16.49 6.94 -8.79
N GLY A 173 17.28 6.36 -9.71
CA GLY A 173 18.74 6.57 -9.78
C GLY A 173 19.54 5.79 -8.73
N GLY A 174 18.88 5.00 -7.89
CA GLY A 174 19.52 4.07 -6.95
C GLY A 174 19.72 2.68 -7.55
N GLY A 175 20.41 1.82 -6.80
CA GLY A 175 20.70 0.46 -7.23
C GLY A 175 21.57 -0.29 -6.23
N ILE A 176 21.91 -1.53 -6.57
CA ILE A 176 22.87 -2.35 -5.84
C ILE A 176 24.04 -2.61 -6.77
N ALA A 177 25.24 -2.21 -6.35
CA ALA A 177 26.48 -2.46 -7.07
C ALA A 177 27.19 -3.68 -6.47
N HIS A 178 27.45 -4.70 -7.27
CA HIS A 178 28.20 -5.89 -6.87
C HIS A 178 29.71 -5.75 -7.08
N ASN A 179 30.15 -4.70 -7.77
CA ASN A 179 31.55 -4.40 -8.05
C ASN A 179 31.73 -2.90 -8.35
N GLU A 180 32.99 -2.47 -8.53
CA GLU A 180 33.34 -1.07 -8.80
C GLU A 180 32.76 -0.55 -10.13
N ASP A 181 32.73 -1.36 -11.18
CA ASP A 181 32.23 -0.93 -12.49
C ASP A 181 30.72 -0.63 -12.40
N GLU A 182 29.95 -1.52 -11.76
CA GLU A 182 28.53 -1.28 -11.48
C GLU A 182 28.32 -0.07 -10.57
N LEU A 183 29.19 0.14 -9.57
CA LEU A 183 29.10 1.29 -8.67
C LEU A 183 29.26 2.61 -9.43
N ARG A 184 30.22 2.68 -10.35
CA ARG A 184 30.44 3.86 -11.20
C ARG A 184 29.20 4.20 -12.02
N ASP A 185 28.62 3.20 -12.66
CA ASP A 185 27.45 3.37 -13.52
C ASP A 185 26.23 3.83 -12.71
N ILE A 186 25.94 3.17 -11.58
CA ILE A 186 24.80 3.49 -10.73
C ILE A 186 24.98 4.85 -10.06
N ALA A 187 26.15 5.14 -9.48
CA ALA A 187 26.42 6.41 -8.80
C ALA A 187 26.35 7.59 -9.78
N SER A 188 26.83 7.44 -11.02
CA SER A 188 26.72 8.47 -12.06
C SER A 188 25.26 8.82 -12.36
N GLY A 189 24.40 7.81 -12.54
CA GLY A 189 22.97 8.01 -12.74
C GLY A 189 22.29 8.63 -11.51
N GLY A 190 22.66 8.18 -10.32
CA GLY A 190 22.11 8.67 -9.06
C GLY A 190 22.45 10.13 -8.76
N ILE A 191 23.70 10.53 -8.97
CA ILE A 191 24.15 11.93 -8.80
C ILE A 191 23.39 12.84 -9.77
N ALA A 192 23.21 12.41 -11.03
CA ALA A 192 22.45 13.16 -12.02
C ALA A 192 20.94 13.26 -11.71
N ALA A 193 20.38 12.25 -11.04
CA ALA A 193 18.97 12.21 -10.65
C ALA A 193 18.69 13.01 -9.36
N SER A 194 19.67 13.12 -8.46
CA SER A 194 19.54 13.87 -7.21
C SER A 194 19.42 15.37 -7.46
N LYS A 195 18.47 16.02 -6.77
CA LYS A 195 18.31 17.48 -6.83
C LYS A 195 19.52 18.25 -6.30
N VAL A 196 20.23 17.66 -5.34
CA VAL A 196 21.39 18.25 -4.67
C VAL A 196 22.71 17.66 -5.17
N GLY A 197 22.67 16.77 -6.19
CA GLY A 197 23.87 16.14 -6.74
C GLY A 197 24.54 15.14 -5.79
N GLN A 198 23.80 14.55 -4.85
CA GLN A 198 24.35 13.70 -3.79
C GLN A 198 23.75 12.29 -3.83
N VAL A 199 24.60 11.28 -3.60
CA VAL A 199 24.18 9.89 -3.36
C VAL A 199 24.78 9.37 -2.05
N LEU A 200 24.07 8.46 -1.41
CA LEU A 200 24.55 7.68 -0.27
C LEU A 200 25.06 6.34 -0.76
N ILE A 201 26.33 6.03 -0.50
CA ILE A 201 26.88 4.68 -0.67
C ILE A 201 26.79 3.99 0.69
N GLU A 202 26.11 2.86 0.76
CA GLU A 202 25.76 2.21 2.02
C GLU A 202 26.03 0.70 1.99
N ARG A 203 26.36 0.14 3.16
CA ARG A 203 26.52 -1.30 3.33
C ARG A 203 25.23 -2.04 2.96
N SER A 204 25.35 -3.07 2.14
CA SER A 204 24.22 -3.93 1.79
C SER A 204 23.70 -4.72 3.01
N LEU A 205 22.37 -4.77 3.12
CA LEU A 205 21.63 -5.65 4.02
C LEU A 205 20.79 -6.67 3.24
N LEU A 206 21.25 -7.08 2.05
CA LEU A 206 20.54 -8.03 1.21
C LEU A 206 20.12 -9.29 1.99
N GLY A 207 18.83 -9.65 1.88
CA GLY A 207 18.26 -10.82 2.56
C GLY A 207 17.82 -10.59 4.02
N TRP A 208 18.01 -9.39 4.57
CA TRP A 208 17.39 -9.02 5.86
C TRP A 208 15.88 -8.82 5.71
N LYS A 209 15.14 -8.92 6.82
CA LYS A 209 13.70 -8.61 6.82
C LYS A 209 13.52 -7.11 6.67
N GLU A 210 12.57 -6.69 5.85
CA GLU A 210 12.20 -5.28 5.71
C GLU A 210 10.86 -5.03 6.40
N ILE A 211 10.88 -4.16 7.41
CA ILE A 211 9.75 -3.86 8.29
C ILE A 211 9.44 -2.37 8.21
N GLU A 212 8.18 -2.02 8.08
CA GLU A 212 7.73 -0.62 8.04
C GLU A 212 6.79 -0.33 9.22
N TYR A 213 6.88 0.88 9.75
CA TYR A 213 5.93 1.42 10.73
C TYR A 213 5.34 2.73 10.23
N GLU A 214 4.01 2.80 10.20
CA GLU A 214 3.30 4.07 10.11
C GLU A 214 3.10 4.63 11.51
N VAL A 215 3.63 5.82 11.75
CA VAL A 215 3.62 6.47 13.06
C VAL A 215 3.00 7.86 12.96
N MET A 216 2.37 8.29 14.05
CA MET A 216 1.66 9.56 14.15
C MET A 216 2.09 10.30 15.42
N ARG A 217 2.34 11.61 15.31
CA ARG A 217 2.72 12.47 16.43
C ARG A 217 1.95 13.77 16.40
N ASP A 218 1.43 14.20 17.56
CA ASP A 218 0.79 15.51 17.71
C ASP A 218 1.73 16.60 18.28
N GLY A 219 1.21 17.83 18.36
CA GLY A 219 1.96 19.00 18.82
C GLY A 219 2.32 19.01 20.31
N GLU A 220 1.68 18.18 21.13
CA GLU A 220 1.96 18.05 22.58
C GLU A 220 2.94 16.90 22.87
N GLY A 221 3.36 16.17 21.83
CA GLY A 221 4.32 15.08 21.94
C GLY A 221 3.70 13.71 22.19
N ASN A 222 2.37 13.55 22.04
CA ASN A 222 1.78 12.21 22.01
C ASN A 222 2.20 11.51 20.71
N VAL A 223 2.57 10.23 20.82
CA VAL A 223 3.07 9.42 19.70
C VAL A 223 2.46 8.03 19.74
N ILE A 224 2.06 7.53 18.58
CA ILE A 224 1.42 6.21 18.40
C ILE A 224 1.90 5.55 17.11
N THR A 225 1.84 4.22 17.06
CA THR A 225 2.00 3.45 15.82
C THR A 225 0.65 3.01 15.28
N ILE A 226 0.34 3.39 14.04
CA ILE A 226 -0.94 3.09 13.39
C ILE A 226 -0.94 1.70 12.77
N CYS A 227 0.15 1.34 12.10
CA CYS A 227 0.26 0.05 11.42
C CYS A 227 1.72 -0.35 11.35
N ASN A 228 1.96 -1.65 11.46
CA ASN A 228 3.26 -2.24 11.16
C ASN A 228 3.11 -3.23 10.01
N MET A 229 4.09 -3.25 9.12
CA MET A 229 4.05 -4.02 7.89
C MET A 229 5.33 -4.83 7.74
N GLU A 230 5.21 -6.07 7.25
CA GLU A 230 6.32 -6.97 6.99
C GLU A 230 6.35 -7.32 5.51
N ASN A 231 7.50 -7.08 4.88
CA ASN A 231 7.73 -7.42 3.48
C ASN A 231 8.02 -8.92 3.37
N LEU A 232 7.33 -9.61 2.46
CA LEU A 232 7.62 -11.00 2.10
C LEU A 232 8.93 -11.06 1.33
N ASP A 233 9.13 -10.16 0.38
CA ASP A 233 10.40 -9.97 -0.30
C ASP A 233 11.40 -9.31 0.67
N PRO A 234 12.57 -9.92 0.92
CA PRO A 234 13.54 -9.35 1.84
C PRO A 234 14.24 -8.12 1.23
N MET A 235 14.96 -7.38 2.08
CA MET A 235 15.80 -6.24 1.71
C MET A 235 16.58 -6.53 0.43
N GLY A 236 16.43 -5.63 -0.54
CA GLY A 236 16.93 -5.77 -1.91
C GLY A 236 15.88 -5.48 -2.96
N VAL A 237 14.61 -5.68 -2.63
CA VAL A 237 13.45 -5.27 -3.42
C VAL A 237 12.82 -4.06 -2.72
N HIS A 238 12.58 -2.98 -3.45
CA HIS A 238 11.93 -1.78 -2.92
C HIS A 238 10.54 -2.12 -2.37
N THR A 239 10.13 -1.60 -1.21
CA THR A 239 8.82 -1.88 -0.57
C THR A 239 7.62 -1.71 -1.52
N GLY A 240 7.66 -0.67 -2.37
CA GLY A 240 6.70 -0.45 -3.46
C GLY A 240 6.57 -1.60 -4.48
N ASP A 241 7.65 -2.34 -4.73
CA ASP A 241 7.72 -3.54 -5.58
C ASP A 241 7.69 -4.87 -4.79
N SER A 242 7.62 -4.81 -3.46
CA SER A 242 7.51 -6.00 -2.60
C SER A 242 6.06 -6.41 -2.36
N ILE A 243 5.85 -7.70 -2.15
CA ILE A 243 4.63 -8.20 -1.48
C ILE A 243 4.73 -7.83 0.01
N VAL A 244 3.67 -7.23 0.56
CA VAL A 244 3.68 -6.70 1.93
C VAL A 244 2.48 -7.23 2.71
N VAL A 245 2.68 -7.54 3.99
CA VAL A 245 1.65 -8.05 4.90
C VAL A 245 1.47 -7.13 6.10
N ALA A 246 0.23 -6.90 6.51
CA ALA A 246 -0.11 -6.25 7.77
C ALA A 246 -1.06 -7.12 8.61
N PRO A 247 -0.84 -7.25 9.94
CA PRO A 247 0.35 -6.81 10.68
C PRO A 247 1.59 -7.69 10.37
N SER A 248 2.76 -7.38 10.94
CA SER A 248 3.93 -8.29 10.88
C SER A 248 3.62 -9.67 11.47
N GLN A 249 4.17 -10.72 10.88
CA GLN A 249 3.86 -12.12 11.20
C GLN A 249 4.99 -12.82 11.99
N THR A 250 6.24 -12.41 11.79
CA THR A 250 7.41 -13.19 12.23
C THR A 250 8.24 -12.53 13.33
N LEU A 251 7.80 -11.37 13.83
CA LEU A 251 8.40 -10.71 14.98
C LEU A 251 7.80 -11.28 16.27
N ASN A 252 8.65 -11.65 17.23
CA ASN A 252 8.17 -11.84 18.59
C ASN A 252 7.91 -10.47 19.25
N ASP A 253 7.15 -10.44 20.34
CA ASP A 253 6.77 -9.19 21.00
C ASP A 253 7.98 -8.32 21.41
N LYS A 254 9.10 -8.90 21.87
CA LYS A 254 10.28 -8.10 22.24
C LYS A 254 10.89 -7.37 21.03
N ASP A 255 10.89 -8.03 19.88
CA ASP A 255 11.42 -7.46 18.65
C ASP A 255 10.44 -6.45 18.04
N TYR A 256 9.13 -6.74 18.10
CA TYR A 256 8.08 -5.79 17.77
C TYR A 256 8.21 -4.51 18.61
N GLN A 257 8.26 -4.62 19.95
CA GLN A 257 8.38 -3.47 20.86
C GLN A 257 9.69 -2.70 20.65
N ARG A 258 10.78 -3.38 20.24
CA ARG A 258 12.04 -2.72 19.89
C ARG A 258 11.86 -1.81 18.68
N LEU A 259 11.30 -2.33 17.58
CA LEU A 259 11.09 -1.57 16.36
C LEU A 259 10.01 -0.49 16.52
N ARG A 260 8.96 -0.78 17.29
CA ARG A 260 7.97 0.20 17.73
C ARG A 260 8.63 1.36 18.48
N THR A 261 9.43 1.07 19.50
CA THR A 261 10.13 2.09 20.29
C THR A 261 11.07 2.93 19.43
N ALA A 262 11.84 2.28 18.54
CA ALA A 262 12.73 2.98 17.60
C ALA A 262 11.93 3.95 16.72
N SER A 263 10.81 3.50 16.14
CA SER A 263 9.95 4.33 15.28
C SER A 263 9.38 5.55 16.03
N LEU A 264 8.95 5.36 17.28
CA LEU A 264 8.45 6.44 18.15
C LEU A 264 9.56 7.42 18.56
N ASN A 265 10.77 6.95 18.82
CA ASN A 265 11.93 7.78 19.11
C ASN A 265 12.32 8.63 17.89
N ILE A 266 12.30 8.02 16.70
CA ILE A 266 12.68 8.66 15.44
C ILE A 266 11.71 9.79 15.09
N ILE A 267 10.39 9.55 15.07
CA ILE A 267 9.39 10.60 14.80
C ILE A 267 9.48 11.74 15.85
N THR A 268 9.77 11.40 17.10
CA THR A 268 9.98 12.38 18.18
C THR A 268 11.25 13.20 17.97
N GLY A 269 12.36 12.56 17.61
CA GLY A 269 13.65 13.20 17.37
C GLY A 269 13.64 14.15 16.17
N LEU A 270 12.82 13.86 15.15
CA LEU A 270 12.56 14.73 14.00
C LEU A 270 11.58 15.89 14.31
N ASP A 271 10.89 15.86 15.46
CA ASP A 271 9.79 16.76 15.81
C ASP A 271 8.70 16.85 14.72
N ILE A 272 8.39 15.72 14.08
CA ILE A 272 7.30 15.64 13.09
C ILE A 272 5.96 15.87 13.79
N LYS A 273 5.06 16.59 13.11
CA LYS A 273 3.68 16.85 13.55
C LYS A 273 2.73 16.41 12.44
N GLY A 274 2.09 15.27 12.65
CA GLY A 274 1.40 14.51 11.62
C GLY A 274 1.95 13.09 11.56
N GLY A 275 1.82 12.45 10.39
CA GLY A 275 2.27 11.08 10.17
C GLY A 275 3.60 10.99 9.42
N CYS A 276 4.33 9.91 9.66
CA CYS A 276 5.44 9.49 8.80
C CYS A 276 5.55 7.97 8.74
N ASN A 277 6.23 7.50 7.69
CA ASN A 277 6.61 6.10 7.52
C ASN A 277 8.08 5.93 7.95
N VAL A 278 8.37 4.91 8.76
CA VAL A 278 9.72 4.53 9.18
C VAL A 278 10.05 3.15 8.63
N GLN A 279 11.15 3.03 7.88
CA GLN A 279 11.62 1.78 7.31
C GLN A 279 12.82 1.23 8.08
N LEU A 280 12.76 -0.05 8.43
CA LEU A 280 13.71 -0.73 9.31
C LEU A 280 14.11 -2.07 8.67
N ALA A 281 15.41 -2.35 8.61
CA ALA A 281 15.90 -3.68 8.29
C ALA A 281 16.12 -4.45 9.59
N TYR A 282 15.51 -5.62 9.73
CA TYR A 282 15.63 -6.48 10.90
C TYR A 282 16.37 -7.78 10.57
N ARG A 283 17.19 -8.24 11.51
CA ARG A 283 18.03 -9.44 11.36
C ARG A 283 17.18 -10.66 10.96
N PRO A 284 17.56 -11.40 9.91
CA PRO A 284 16.74 -12.51 9.45
C PRO A 284 16.86 -13.74 10.37
N SER A 285 16.04 -14.76 10.12
CA SER A 285 16.09 -16.01 10.87
C SER A 285 17.49 -16.66 10.78
N LYS A 286 17.87 -17.48 11.77
CA LYS A 286 19.16 -18.19 11.76
C LYS A 286 19.38 -19.04 10.50
N MET A 287 18.30 -19.55 9.91
CA MET A 287 18.34 -20.31 8.68
C MET A 287 18.81 -19.44 7.51
N VAL A 288 18.16 -18.29 7.32
CA VAL A 288 18.50 -17.32 6.26
C VAL A 288 19.87 -16.70 6.51
N ALA A 289 20.16 -16.35 7.77
CA ALA A 289 21.46 -15.81 8.19
C ALA A 289 22.66 -16.70 7.83
N ALA A 290 22.48 -18.02 7.82
CA ALA A 290 23.55 -18.97 7.49
C ALA A 290 23.87 -19.01 5.98
N THR A 291 23.03 -18.40 5.12
CA THR A 291 23.16 -18.49 3.67
C THR A 291 23.14 -17.16 2.93
N ILE A 292 22.73 -16.06 3.58
CA ILE A 292 23.01 -14.72 3.06
C ILE A 292 24.54 -14.57 2.97
N GLY A 293 25.05 -14.45 1.75
CA GLY A 293 26.49 -14.58 1.47
C GLY A 293 27.37 -13.54 2.17
N GLU A 294 28.70 -13.65 1.95
CA GLU A 294 29.64 -12.59 2.32
C GLU A 294 29.17 -11.25 1.72
N GLY A 295 29.06 -10.20 2.54
CA GLY A 295 28.57 -8.88 2.12
C GLY A 295 27.08 -8.61 2.36
N SER A 296 26.34 -9.50 3.02
CA SER A 296 24.94 -9.27 3.47
C SER A 296 24.81 -8.35 4.71
N GLY A 297 25.94 -7.79 5.18
CA GLY A 297 26.00 -6.96 6.38
C GLY A 297 25.64 -7.69 7.69
N TYR A 298 25.49 -9.02 7.66
CA TYR A 298 25.18 -9.81 8.84
C TYR A 298 26.38 -9.96 9.76
N ASP A 299 26.20 -9.56 11.00
CA ASP A 299 27.16 -9.72 12.09
C ASP A 299 26.42 -10.27 13.31
N GLU A 300 26.94 -11.36 13.90
CA GLU A 300 26.30 -12.00 15.04
C GLU A 300 26.34 -11.12 16.30
N ASP A 301 27.40 -10.33 16.46
CA ASP A 301 27.60 -9.39 17.56
C ASP A 301 27.09 -7.97 17.23
N GLY A 302 26.61 -7.76 16.01
CA GLY A 302 26.12 -6.48 15.51
C GLY A 302 24.70 -6.11 16.00
N SER A 303 24.23 -4.96 15.53
CA SER A 303 22.85 -4.52 15.81
C SER A 303 21.83 -5.50 15.23
N MET A 304 20.71 -5.66 15.96
CA MET A 304 19.60 -6.50 15.54
C MET A 304 18.72 -5.87 14.46
N TYR A 305 18.81 -4.55 14.31
CA TYR A 305 18.15 -3.81 13.25
C TYR A 305 18.98 -2.60 12.84
N TYR A 306 18.66 -2.03 11.69
CA TYR A 306 19.17 -0.75 11.22
C TYR A 306 18.01 0.09 10.70
N VAL A 307 18.09 1.39 10.92
CA VAL A 307 17.15 2.35 10.30
C VAL A 307 17.56 2.58 8.86
N ILE A 308 16.61 2.46 7.94
CA ILE A 308 16.83 2.59 6.49
C ILE A 308 16.49 4.00 6.04
N GLU A 309 15.25 4.42 6.26
CA GLU A 309 14.82 5.78 5.98
C GLU A 309 13.52 6.15 6.71
N VAL A 310 13.18 7.44 6.66
CA VAL A 310 11.93 8.00 7.15
C VAL A 310 11.36 8.88 6.06
N ASN A 311 10.07 8.71 5.77
CA ASN A 311 9.34 9.58 4.85
C ASN A 311 8.47 10.54 5.68
N PRO A 312 8.84 11.83 5.86
CA PRO A 312 8.21 12.77 6.80
C PRO A 312 6.86 13.35 6.32
N ARG A 313 6.07 12.51 5.64
CA ARG A 313 4.82 12.84 4.94
C ARG A 313 3.92 11.61 4.87
N VAL A 314 2.70 11.79 4.35
CA VAL A 314 1.92 10.64 3.87
C VAL A 314 2.65 9.97 2.69
N SER A 315 2.41 8.68 2.53
CA SER A 315 3.06 7.77 1.59
C SER A 315 2.05 6.76 1.04
N ARG A 316 2.48 5.95 0.07
CA ARG A 316 1.73 4.76 -0.36
C ARG A 316 1.48 3.81 0.81
N SER A 317 2.51 3.55 1.62
CA SER A 317 2.41 2.74 2.84
C SER A 317 1.39 3.32 3.83
N SER A 318 1.23 4.64 3.92
CA SER A 318 0.21 5.27 4.76
C SER A 318 -1.22 5.11 4.21
N ALA A 319 -1.38 5.11 2.88
CA ALA A 319 -2.67 4.82 2.25
C ALA A 319 -3.05 3.35 2.49
N LEU A 320 -2.11 2.43 2.22
CA LEU A 320 -2.23 1.02 2.54
C LEU A 320 -2.59 0.79 4.00
N ALA A 321 -1.86 1.39 4.95
CA ALA A 321 -2.14 1.30 6.38
C ALA A 321 -3.52 1.86 6.76
N SER A 322 -3.95 2.96 6.13
CA SER A 322 -5.28 3.52 6.39
C SER A 322 -6.37 2.53 5.96
N LYS A 323 -6.21 1.88 4.80
CA LYS A 323 -7.15 0.85 4.34
C LYS A 323 -7.06 -0.42 5.16
N ALA A 324 -5.86 -0.83 5.57
CA ALA A 324 -5.64 -2.03 6.35
C ALA A 324 -6.24 -1.92 7.75
N THR A 325 -6.17 -0.75 8.37
CA THR A 325 -6.57 -0.56 9.78
C THR A 325 -7.91 0.12 9.97
N GLY A 326 -8.46 0.74 8.92
CA GLY A 326 -9.59 1.67 9.01
C GLY A 326 -9.23 3.04 9.62
N TYR A 327 -8.00 3.25 10.07
CA TYR A 327 -7.56 4.52 10.68
C TYR A 327 -7.26 5.58 9.60
N PRO A 328 -7.96 6.73 9.56
CA PRO A 328 -7.81 7.70 8.47
C PRO A 328 -6.59 8.62 8.69
N ILE A 329 -5.40 8.14 8.36
CA ILE A 329 -4.11 8.81 8.64
C ILE A 329 -4.08 10.24 8.10
N ALA A 330 -4.47 10.46 6.84
CA ALA A 330 -4.43 11.79 6.22
C ALA A 330 -5.40 12.78 6.88
N ARG A 331 -6.61 12.32 7.25
CA ARG A 331 -7.60 13.12 7.98
C ARG A 331 -7.07 13.57 9.34
N VAL A 332 -6.46 12.65 10.09
CA VAL A 332 -5.87 12.93 11.40
C VAL A 332 -4.66 13.86 11.28
N ALA A 333 -3.76 13.61 10.33
CA ALA A 333 -2.59 14.44 10.07
C ALA A 333 -2.98 15.89 9.74
N ALA A 334 -4.03 16.10 8.94
CA ALA A 334 -4.55 17.44 8.63
C ALA A 334 -5.07 18.17 9.88
N LYS A 335 -5.75 17.47 10.81
CA LYS A 335 -6.22 18.06 12.08
C LYS A 335 -5.06 18.38 13.04
N ILE A 336 -4.05 17.52 13.10
CA ILE A 336 -2.82 17.81 13.85
C ILE A 336 -2.10 19.02 13.27
N ALA A 337 -2.06 19.17 11.95
CA ALA A 337 -1.47 20.32 11.28
C ALA A 337 -2.15 21.66 11.65
N LEU A 338 -3.44 21.62 12.06
CA LEU A 338 -4.18 22.77 12.60
C LEU A 338 -3.91 23.02 14.10
N GLY A 339 -3.17 22.13 14.77
CA GLY A 339 -2.81 22.22 16.18
C GLY A 339 -3.68 21.38 17.11
N LYS A 340 -4.50 20.46 16.60
CA LYS A 340 -5.22 19.49 17.44
C LYS A 340 -4.29 18.41 17.96
N THR A 341 -4.62 17.89 19.13
CA THR A 341 -4.02 16.68 19.70
C THR A 341 -4.76 15.43 19.25
N LEU A 342 -4.13 14.26 19.37
CA LEU A 342 -4.76 12.97 19.06
C LEU A 342 -6.03 12.74 19.91
N ALA A 343 -6.03 13.22 21.16
CA ALA A 343 -7.16 13.09 22.08
C ALA A 343 -8.36 13.99 21.72
N GLU A 344 -8.15 15.06 20.95
CA GLU A 344 -9.21 15.98 20.50
C GLU A 344 -9.85 15.56 19.18
N ILE A 345 -9.29 14.56 18.51
CA ILE A 345 -9.78 14.06 17.22
C ILE A 345 -10.60 12.81 17.51
N SER A 346 -11.88 12.81 17.13
CA SER A 346 -12.75 11.64 17.26
C SER A 346 -12.37 10.55 16.25
N ASN A 347 -12.49 9.29 16.66
CA ASN A 347 -12.35 8.14 15.77
C ASN A 347 -13.64 7.97 14.95
N ALA A 348 -13.56 8.19 13.64
CA ALA A 348 -14.70 8.09 12.72
C ALA A 348 -15.24 6.65 12.57
N VAL A 349 -14.44 5.62 12.87
CA VAL A 349 -14.84 4.21 12.72
C VAL A 349 -15.76 3.76 13.85
N THR A 350 -15.47 4.17 15.09
CA THR A 350 -16.22 3.73 16.27
C THR A 350 -17.17 4.80 16.82
N GLU A 351 -16.92 6.08 16.53
CA GLU A 351 -17.59 7.27 17.10
C GLU A 351 -17.64 7.35 18.64
N LYS A 352 -17.02 6.37 19.32
CA LYS A 352 -17.01 6.19 20.78
C LYS A 352 -15.61 6.42 21.37
N THR A 353 -14.57 6.43 20.53
CA THR A 353 -13.17 6.63 20.92
C THR A 353 -12.55 7.85 20.22
N THR A 354 -11.30 8.16 20.56
CA THR A 354 -10.50 9.23 19.93
C THR A 354 -9.47 8.63 18.99
N ALA A 355 -8.70 9.46 18.29
CA ALA A 355 -7.58 9.05 17.46
C ALA A 355 -6.34 8.64 18.28
N ALA A 356 -6.37 8.75 19.61
CA ALA A 356 -5.23 8.45 20.49
C ALA A 356 -5.16 6.95 20.88
N PHE A 357 -5.00 6.07 19.91
CA PHE A 357 -4.85 4.61 20.13
C PHE A 357 -4.04 3.96 19.01
N GLU A 358 -3.56 2.75 19.25
CA GLU A 358 -2.92 1.91 18.23
C GLU A 358 -3.92 0.87 17.75
N PRO A 359 -4.26 0.81 16.44
CA PRO A 359 -5.18 -0.17 15.91
C PRO A 359 -4.79 -1.62 16.18
N ALA A 360 -5.80 -2.47 16.38
CA ALA A 360 -5.67 -3.91 16.47
C ALA A 360 -6.45 -4.57 15.33
N LEU A 361 -5.80 -5.51 14.65
CA LEU A 361 -6.36 -6.22 13.49
C LEU A 361 -6.55 -7.68 13.86
N ASP A 362 -7.75 -8.22 13.64
CA ASP A 362 -8.07 -9.64 13.80
C ASP A 362 -8.12 -10.39 12.45
N TYR A 363 -7.48 -9.80 11.44
CA TYR A 363 -7.32 -10.30 10.08
C TYR A 363 -5.90 -10.03 9.57
N CYS A 364 -5.60 -10.60 8.42
CA CYS A 364 -4.37 -10.42 7.67
C CYS A 364 -4.67 -9.63 6.38
N VAL A 365 -3.86 -8.64 6.12
CA VAL A 365 -3.89 -7.84 4.90
C VAL A 365 -2.68 -8.18 4.05
N VAL A 366 -2.87 -8.44 2.76
CA VAL A 366 -1.80 -8.70 1.80
C VAL A 366 -1.88 -7.71 0.66
N LYS A 367 -0.78 -6.99 0.41
CA LYS A 367 -0.58 -6.14 -0.75
C LYS A 367 0.32 -6.82 -1.78
N ILE A 368 -0.04 -6.75 -3.05
CA ILE A 368 0.80 -7.18 -4.18
C ILE A 368 0.95 -6.03 -5.18
N PRO A 369 2.18 -5.67 -5.60
CA PRO A 369 2.39 -4.65 -6.62
C PRO A 369 1.90 -5.11 -8.00
N ARG A 370 1.46 -4.16 -8.84
CA ARG A 370 1.10 -4.37 -10.24
C ARG A 370 2.16 -3.76 -11.15
N TRP A 371 2.90 -4.62 -11.86
CA TRP A 371 3.97 -4.21 -12.79
C TRP A 371 3.49 -4.08 -14.24
N PRO A 372 4.01 -3.15 -15.04
CA PRO A 372 3.52 -2.86 -16.40
C PRO A 372 4.14 -3.73 -17.52
N PHE A 373 4.67 -4.91 -17.21
CA PHE A 373 5.42 -5.72 -18.18
C PHE A 373 4.56 -6.29 -19.32
N ASP A 374 3.22 -6.28 -19.18
CA ASP A 374 2.29 -6.54 -20.28
C ASP A 374 2.35 -5.46 -21.38
N LYS A 375 2.79 -4.24 -21.05
CA LYS A 375 3.02 -3.14 -21.99
C LYS A 375 4.48 -2.99 -22.40
N PHE A 376 5.40 -3.50 -21.57
CA PHE A 376 6.84 -3.46 -21.82
C PHE A 376 7.45 -4.87 -21.84
N PRO A 377 7.15 -5.70 -22.85
CA PRO A 377 7.55 -7.11 -22.88
C PRO A 377 9.08 -7.32 -22.95
N MET A 378 9.81 -6.33 -23.46
CA MET A 378 11.28 -6.33 -23.53
C MET A 378 11.93 -5.58 -22.36
N GLY A 379 11.13 -5.11 -21.40
CA GLY A 379 11.62 -4.42 -20.21
C GLY A 379 12.36 -5.37 -19.27
N ASP A 380 13.30 -4.85 -18.51
CA ASP A 380 13.98 -5.60 -17.46
C ASP A 380 13.01 -5.88 -16.30
N ARG A 381 12.74 -7.16 -16.07
CA ARG A 381 11.76 -7.68 -15.10
C ARG A 381 12.35 -7.91 -13.71
N SER A 382 13.67 -7.80 -13.55
CA SER A 382 14.30 -7.94 -12.24
C SER A 382 13.80 -6.85 -11.29
N LEU A 383 13.53 -7.21 -10.04
CA LEU A 383 13.15 -6.26 -9.00
C LEU A 383 14.37 -5.93 -8.15
N GLY A 384 14.50 -4.66 -7.80
CA GLY A 384 15.62 -4.12 -7.05
C GLY A 384 15.19 -2.95 -6.18
N THR A 385 16.13 -2.09 -5.81
CA THR A 385 15.85 -0.90 -4.99
C THR A 385 15.14 0.22 -5.75
N GLN A 386 15.06 0.16 -7.07
CA GLN A 386 14.28 1.08 -7.88
C GLN A 386 12.90 0.47 -8.20
N MET A 387 11.85 1.20 -7.85
CA MET A 387 10.47 0.78 -8.06
C MET A 387 10.10 0.75 -9.57
N LYS A 388 9.42 -0.32 -9.99
CA LYS A 388 8.90 -0.53 -11.36
C LYS A 388 7.39 -0.72 -11.40
N ALA A 389 6.72 -0.98 -10.27
CA ALA A 389 5.28 -1.12 -10.19
C ALA A 389 4.54 0.19 -10.54
N THR A 390 3.41 0.06 -11.22
CA THR A 390 2.55 1.19 -11.62
C THR A 390 1.32 1.36 -10.75
N GLY A 391 1.05 0.39 -9.86
CA GLY A 391 -0.05 0.39 -8.91
C GLY A 391 0.05 -0.84 -8.02
N GLU A 392 -1.00 -1.11 -7.25
CA GLU A 392 -1.03 -2.23 -6.30
C GLU A 392 -2.46 -2.72 -6.05
N VAL A 393 -2.56 -3.92 -5.51
CA VAL A 393 -3.81 -4.48 -4.96
C VAL A 393 -3.63 -4.74 -3.49
N MET A 394 -4.74 -4.73 -2.76
CA MET A 394 -4.82 -5.18 -1.38
C MET A 394 -5.94 -6.23 -1.26
N ALA A 395 -5.77 -7.19 -0.37
CA ALA A 395 -6.84 -8.09 0.04
C ALA A 395 -6.78 -8.34 1.54
N ILE A 396 -7.95 -8.61 2.12
CA ILE A 396 -8.14 -8.84 3.55
C ILE A 396 -8.77 -10.22 3.74
N ASP A 397 -8.24 -11.04 4.65
CA ASP A 397 -8.90 -12.27 5.11
C ASP A 397 -8.42 -12.64 6.53
N ARG A 398 -9.06 -13.61 7.17
CA ARG A 398 -8.73 -14.09 8.53
C ARG A 398 -7.43 -14.89 8.59
N THR A 399 -6.90 -15.30 7.44
CA THR A 399 -5.65 -16.04 7.32
C THR A 399 -4.79 -15.49 6.19
N PHE A 400 -3.47 -15.62 6.34
CA PHE A 400 -2.53 -15.15 5.31
C PHE A 400 -2.72 -15.88 3.98
N GLU A 401 -2.95 -17.20 3.99
CA GLU A 401 -3.15 -17.98 2.77
C GLU A 401 -4.35 -17.47 1.99
N ALA A 402 -5.46 -17.19 2.68
CA ALA A 402 -6.66 -16.70 2.04
C ALA A 402 -6.50 -15.27 1.52
N ALA A 403 -5.90 -14.38 2.32
CA ALA A 403 -5.61 -13.01 1.90
C ALA A 403 -4.66 -12.97 0.69
N LEU A 404 -3.62 -13.81 0.67
CA LEU A 404 -2.69 -13.95 -0.46
C LEU A 404 -3.42 -14.41 -1.73
N GLN A 405 -4.25 -15.45 -1.65
CA GLN A 405 -4.98 -15.94 -2.81
C GLN A 405 -6.00 -14.92 -3.35
N LYS A 406 -6.67 -14.17 -2.47
CA LYS A 406 -7.53 -13.04 -2.88
C LYS A 406 -6.74 -11.90 -3.53
N ALA A 407 -5.57 -11.56 -3.01
CA ALA A 407 -4.70 -10.55 -3.61
C ALA A 407 -4.25 -10.96 -5.03
N ILE A 408 -3.89 -12.23 -5.23
CA ILE A 408 -3.52 -12.75 -6.55
C ILE A 408 -4.68 -12.66 -7.55
N ARG A 409 -5.89 -13.02 -7.12
CA ARG A 409 -7.11 -12.90 -7.93
C ARG A 409 -7.40 -11.45 -8.32
N SER A 410 -7.05 -10.50 -7.46
CA SER A 410 -7.27 -9.06 -7.68
C SER A 410 -6.28 -8.42 -8.66
N LEU A 411 -5.18 -9.09 -8.98
CA LEU A 411 -3.99 -8.48 -9.59
C LEU A 411 -4.15 -8.08 -11.07
N GLU A 412 -5.18 -8.57 -11.76
CA GLU A 412 -5.50 -8.20 -13.15
C GLU A 412 -4.28 -8.30 -14.10
N ASN A 413 -3.49 -9.36 -13.93
CA ASN A 413 -2.25 -9.62 -14.69
C ASN A 413 -2.33 -10.87 -15.59
N GLY A 414 -3.51 -11.49 -15.70
CA GLY A 414 -3.73 -12.68 -16.52
C GLY A 414 -3.29 -14.01 -15.90
N ARG A 415 -2.70 -14.01 -14.69
CA ARG A 415 -2.28 -15.24 -13.99
C ARG A 415 -3.42 -15.83 -13.14
N GLY A 416 -4.19 -14.96 -12.48
CA GLY A 416 -5.47 -15.29 -11.80
C GLY A 416 -5.38 -16.17 -10.55
N SER A 417 -4.38 -17.06 -10.43
CA SER A 417 -4.18 -17.93 -9.27
C SER A 417 -2.73 -18.42 -9.17
N LEU A 418 -2.39 -19.13 -8.08
CA LEU A 418 -1.10 -19.82 -7.91
C LEU A 418 -0.93 -21.06 -8.82
N LEU A 419 -1.99 -21.50 -9.51
CA LEU A 419 -1.94 -22.61 -10.45
C LEU A 419 -1.31 -22.23 -11.79
N TRP A 420 -1.16 -20.93 -12.06
CA TRP A 420 -0.50 -20.48 -13.27
C TRP A 420 0.99 -20.83 -13.27
N GLU A 421 1.48 -21.35 -14.39
CA GLU A 421 2.89 -21.64 -14.63
C GLU A 421 3.30 -21.08 -16.00
N ASP A 422 4.51 -20.55 -16.11
CA ASP A 422 5.05 -20.09 -17.39
C ASP A 422 5.31 -21.31 -18.30
N PRO A 423 4.76 -21.33 -19.53
CA PRO A 423 4.99 -22.42 -20.49
C PRO A 423 6.46 -22.69 -20.83
N ASN A 424 7.36 -21.75 -20.55
CA ASN A 424 8.80 -21.89 -20.80
C ASN A 424 9.55 -22.60 -19.67
N TRP A 425 8.92 -22.86 -18.51
CA TRP A 425 9.56 -23.62 -17.43
C TRP A 425 9.75 -25.08 -17.82
N THR A 426 10.95 -25.61 -17.61
CA THR A 426 11.27 -26.99 -18.01
C THR A 426 10.70 -27.93 -16.96
N ALA A 427 9.85 -28.87 -17.38
CA ALA A 427 9.17 -29.83 -16.49
C ALA A 427 8.40 -29.17 -15.32
N GLY A 428 7.91 -27.94 -15.51
CA GLY A 428 7.18 -27.19 -14.48
C GLY A 428 8.06 -26.60 -13.37
N GLU A 429 9.40 -26.64 -13.52
CA GLU A 429 10.32 -26.07 -12.53
C GLU A 429 11.05 -24.83 -13.10
N PRO A 430 11.01 -23.69 -12.40
CA PRO A 430 11.81 -22.53 -12.76
C PRO A 430 13.30 -22.80 -12.45
N SER A 431 14.19 -22.37 -13.34
CA SER A 431 15.64 -22.57 -13.17
C SER A 431 16.23 -21.80 -11.98
N GLN A 432 15.62 -20.66 -11.62
CA GLN A 432 16.04 -19.77 -10.55
C GLN A 432 14.84 -19.05 -9.94
N LEU A 433 14.95 -18.66 -8.66
CA LEU A 433 13.94 -17.95 -7.88
C LEU A 433 14.28 -16.46 -7.67
N LEU A 434 14.87 -15.84 -8.70
CA LEU A 434 15.21 -14.42 -8.72
C LEU A 434 13.99 -13.54 -8.41
N ALA A 435 14.23 -12.38 -7.81
CA ALA A 435 13.20 -11.38 -7.61
C ALA A 435 12.79 -10.76 -8.96
N ASP A 436 11.66 -11.19 -9.49
CA ASP A 436 10.96 -10.62 -10.63
C ASP A 436 9.44 -10.67 -10.41
N ASP A 437 8.67 -10.11 -11.35
CA ASP A 437 7.20 -10.09 -11.26
C ASP A 437 6.56 -11.48 -11.31
N ASP A 438 7.32 -12.55 -11.58
CA ASP A 438 6.86 -13.94 -11.59
C ASP A 438 7.29 -14.73 -10.35
N ARG A 439 8.09 -14.13 -9.44
CA ARG A 439 8.73 -14.82 -8.31
C ARG A 439 7.74 -15.65 -7.50
N LEU A 440 6.59 -15.09 -7.12
CA LEU A 440 5.59 -15.79 -6.31
C LEU A 440 5.14 -17.13 -6.94
N TRP A 441 4.90 -17.14 -8.26
CA TRP A 441 4.52 -18.34 -9.00
C TRP A 441 5.68 -19.32 -9.13
N LYS A 442 6.91 -18.80 -9.30
CA LYS A 442 8.12 -19.63 -9.30
C LYS A 442 8.31 -20.36 -7.97
N LEU A 443 8.05 -19.70 -6.85
CA LEU A 443 8.11 -20.33 -5.51
C LEU A 443 7.07 -21.44 -5.38
N ALA A 444 5.83 -21.16 -5.79
CA ALA A 444 4.75 -22.14 -5.78
C ALA A 444 5.09 -23.37 -6.64
N ALA A 445 5.54 -23.16 -7.88
CA ALA A 445 5.94 -24.22 -8.81
C ALA A 445 7.13 -25.05 -8.29
N ALA A 446 8.16 -24.39 -7.72
CA ALA A 446 9.28 -25.06 -7.07
C ALA A 446 8.85 -25.99 -5.92
N ILE A 447 7.95 -25.53 -5.05
CA ILE A 447 7.43 -26.36 -3.95
C ILE A 447 6.54 -27.49 -4.50
N ARG A 448 5.75 -27.20 -5.54
CA ARG A 448 4.88 -28.16 -6.22
C ARG A 448 5.68 -29.30 -6.85
N SER A 449 6.80 -28.99 -7.50
CA SER A 449 7.74 -29.95 -8.11
C SER A 449 8.55 -30.77 -7.09
N GLY A 450 8.47 -30.44 -5.81
CA GLY A 450 9.04 -31.22 -4.71
C GLY A 450 10.31 -30.63 -4.09
N ARG A 451 10.71 -29.39 -4.43
CA ARG A 451 11.76 -28.70 -3.68
C ARG A 451 11.32 -28.49 -2.23
N SER A 452 12.25 -28.65 -1.29
CA SER A 452 11.94 -28.42 0.12
C SER A 452 11.75 -26.93 0.40
N VAL A 453 10.92 -26.61 1.39
CA VAL A 453 10.66 -25.24 1.84
C VAL A 453 11.94 -24.55 2.27
N GLU A 454 12.83 -25.31 2.91
CA GLU A 454 14.14 -24.83 3.34
C GLU A 454 14.99 -24.45 2.13
N SER A 455 15.05 -25.28 1.08
CA SER A 455 15.83 -24.93 -0.12
C SER A 455 15.32 -23.65 -0.78
N VAL A 456 14.00 -23.46 -0.87
CA VAL A 456 13.39 -22.24 -1.42
C VAL A 456 13.73 -21.03 -0.56
N THR A 457 13.63 -21.16 0.76
CA THR A 457 13.96 -20.10 1.72
C THR A 457 15.44 -19.70 1.62
N LEU A 458 16.36 -20.67 1.56
CA LEU A 458 17.80 -20.42 1.49
C LEU A 458 18.20 -19.72 0.18
N GLU A 459 17.55 -20.03 -0.94
CA GLU A 459 17.81 -19.39 -2.23
C GLU A 459 17.30 -17.95 -2.29
N THR A 460 16.20 -17.65 -1.58
CA THR A 460 15.46 -16.39 -1.77
C THR A 460 15.64 -15.38 -0.65
N GLY A 461 16.01 -15.83 0.55
CA GLY A 461 16.02 -15.02 1.77
C GLY A 461 14.63 -14.72 2.34
N ILE A 462 13.55 -15.19 1.70
CA ILE A 462 12.17 -15.05 2.21
C ILE A 462 12.07 -15.80 3.53
N ASP A 463 11.41 -15.21 4.54
CA ASP A 463 11.29 -15.85 5.85
C ASP A 463 10.60 -17.23 5.74
N PRO A 464 11.11 -18.26 6.45
CA PRO A 464 10.53 -19.61 6.38
C PRO A 464 9.03 -19.66 6.64
N TRP A 465 8.48 -18.74 7.45
CA TRP A 465 7.05 -18.69 7.72
C TRP A 465 6.21 -18.55 6.45
N PHE A 466 6.61 -17.65 5.53
CA PHE A 466 5.93 -17.43 4.25
C PHE A 466 6.09 -18.64 3.32
N SER A 467 7.30 -19.20 3.24
CA SER A 467 7.57 -20.39 2.42
C SER A 467 6.78 -21.62 2.91
N HIS A 468 6.61 -21.77 4.23
CA HIS A 468 5.73 -22.79 4.82
C HIS A 468 4.26 -22.51 4.54
N ALA A 469 3.82 -21.26 4.51
CA ALA A 469 2.46 -20.91 4.14
C ALA A 469 2.14 -21.28 2.68
N LEU A 470 3.05 -20.99 1.74
CA LEU A 470 2.94 -21.46 0.36
C LEU A 470 2.86 -22.99 0.30
N SER A 471 3.70 -23.68 1.07
CA SER A 471 3.66 -25.16 1.15
C SER A 471 2.32 -25.71 1.65
N ARG A 472 1.63 -25.02 2.57
CA ARG A 472 0.28 -25.41 3.01
C ARG A 472 -0.74 -25.25 1.88
N ILE A 473 -0.66 -24.18 1.09
CA ILE A 473 -1.51 -24.00 -0.10
C ILE A 473 -1.28 -25.14 -1.09
N ILE A 474 -0.02 -25.44 -1.44
CA ILE A 474 0.32 -26.57 -2.32
C ILE A 474 -0.12 -27.92 -1.73
N GLY A 475 -0.11 -28.06 -0.40
CA GLY A 475 -0.68 -29.21 0.30
C GLY A 475 -2.16 -29.38 0.01
N MET A 476 -2.95 -28.31 0.10
CA MET A 476 -4.37 -28.31 -0.24
C MET A 476 -4.62 -28.60 -1.72
N GLU A 477 -3.78 -28.08 -2.64
CA GLU A 477 -3.85 -28.42 -4.06
C GLU A 477 -3.74 -29.94 -4.27
N ARG A 478 -2.78 -30.59 -3.59
CA ARG A 478 -2.57 -32.04 -3.66
C ARG A 478 -3.75 -32.83 -3.10
N GLN A 479 -4.39 -32.33 -2.04
CA GLN A 479 -5.59 -32.97 -1.49
C GLN A 479 -6.77 -32.88 -2.45
N LEU A 480 -7.03 -31.70 -3.02
CA LEU A 480 -8.10 -31.50 -4.01
C LEU A 480 -7.93 -32.35 -5.27
N LEU A 481 -6.69 -32.63 -5.67
CA LEU A 481 -6.36 -33.53 -6.79
C LEU A 481 -6.54 -35.02 -6.46
N ALA A 482 -6.32 -35.42 -5.21
CA ALA A 482 -6.23 -36.83 -4.82
C ALA A 482 -7.51 -37.38 -4.17
N GLU A 483 -8.31 -36.52 -3.56
CA GLU A 483 -9.47 -36.88 -2.75
C GLU A 483 -10.79 -36.47 -3.43
N GLU A 484 -11.89 -37.14 -3.09
CA GLU A 484 -13.22 -36.73 -3.55
C GLU A 484 -13.63 -35.40 -2.90
N LEU A 485 -14.24 -34.49 -3.67
CA LEU A 485 -14.67 -33.20 -3.17
C LEU A 485 -15.87 -33.34 -2.21
N THR A 486 -15.57 -33.40 -0.91
CA THR A 486 -16.57 -33.44 0.17
C THR A 486 -16.89 -32.05 0.71
N PRO A 487 -18.00 -31.87 1.47
CA PRO A 487 -18.31 -30.58 2.11
C PRO A 487 -17.19 -30.07 3.03
N ASP A 488 -16.52 -30.95 3.76
CA ASP A 488 -15.42 -30.56 4.67
C ASP A 488 -14.16 -30.17 3.90
N LEU A 489 -13.81 -30.91 2.84
CA LEU A 489 -12.68 -30.54 1.97
C LEU A 489 -12.93 -29.21 1.27
N MET A 490 -14.15 -29.00 0.73
CA MET A 490 -14.58 -27.72 0.16
C MET A 490 -14.45 -26.60 1.20
N ARG A 491 -15.00 -26.77 2.41
CA ARG A 491 -14.92 -25.75 3.48
C ARG A 491 -13.47 -25.39 3.81
N ASN A 492 -12.60 -26.39 3.94
CA ASN A 492 -11.19 -26.16 4.24
C ASN A 492 -10.46 -25.43 3.10
N ALA A 493 -10.74 -25.80 1.85
CA ALA A 493 -10.20 -25.10 0.68
C ALA A 493 -10.68 -23.65 0.61
N LYS A 494 -11.98 -23.40 0.78
CA LYS A 494 -12.55 -22.04 0.80
C LYS A 494 -11.98 -21.17 1.93
N ARG A 495 -11.78 -21.74 3.14
CA ARG A 495 -11.12 -21.06 4.27
C ARG A 495 -9.65 -20.73 4.02
N MET A 496 -8.99 -21.47 3.14
CA MET A 496 -7.63 -21.18 2.70
C MET A 496 -7.61 -20.21 1.49
N GLY A 497 -8.76 -19.76 1.01
CA GLY A 497 -8.92 -18.77 -0.08
C GLY A 497 -8.98 -19.33 -1.50
N PHE A 498 -9.15 -20.65 -1.66
CA PHE A 498 -9.30 -21.23 -3.00
C PHE A 498 -10.59 -20.75 -3.67
N SER A 499 -10.49 -20.23 -4.88
CA SER A 499 -11.65 -19.88 -5.70
C SER A 499 -12.38 -21.13 -6.22
N ASP A 500 -13.64 -20.95 -6.60
CA ASP A 500 -14.46 -21.97 -7.24
C ASP A 500 -13.79 -22.47 -8.54
N ALA A 501 -13.08 -21.59 -9.25
CA ALA A 501 -12.30 -21.94 -10.44
C ALA A 501 -11.05 -22.78 -10.13
N GLN A 502 -10.33 -22.48 -9.04
CA GLN A 502 -9.18 -23.30 -8.62
C GLN A 502 -9.63 -24.69 -8.18
N ILE A 503 -10.66 -24.76 -7.34
CA ILE A 503 -11.24 -26.04 -6.90
C ILE A 503 -11.74 -26.83 -8.11
N GLY A 504 -12.43 -26.18 -9.04
CA GLY A 504 -12.90 -26.83 -10.28
C GLY A 504 -11.76 -27.42 -11.10
N SER A 505 -10.67 -26.65 -11.27
CA SER A 505 -9.50 -27.10 -12.02
C SER A 505 -8.78 -28.28 -11.36
N LEU A 506 -8.74 -28.33 -10.02
CA LEU A 506 -8.05 -29.37 -9.26
C LEU A 506 -8.90 -30.63 -9.04
N ALA A 507 -10.21 -30.49 -8.90
CA ALA A 507 -11.14 -31.59 -8.61
C ALA A 507 -11.95 -32.06 -9.84
N ASP A 508 -11.61 -31.58 -11.05
CA ASP A 508 -12.26 -31.92 -12.33
C ASP A 508 -13.76 -31.54 -12.40
N TYR A 509 -14.06 -30.29 -12.02
CA TYR A 509 -15.38 -29.68 -12.12
C TYR A 509 -15.34 -28.34 -12.85
N LEU A 510 -16.46 -27.96 -13.46
CA LEU A 510 -16.65 -26.59 -13.92
C LEU A 510 -16.85 -25.64 -12.72
N PRO A 511 -16.40 -24.38 -12.79
CA PRO A 511 -16.58 -23.41 -11.70
C PRO A 511 -18.04 -23.27 -11.23
N GLU A 512 -19.00 -23.28 -12.16
CA GLU A 512 -20.43 -23.25 -11.81
C GLU A 512 -20.92 -24.50 -11.04
N GLN A 513 -20.32 -25.66 -11.29
CA GLN A 513 -20.65 -26.88 -10.52
C GLN A 513 -20.14 -26.74 -9.09
N VAL A 514 -18.92 -26.22 -8.91
CA VAL A 514 -18.34 -25.93 -7.59
C VAL A 514 -19.20 -24.92 -6.83
N ARG A 515 -19.57 -23.82 -7.48
CA ARG A 515 -20.49 -22.80 -6.93
C ARG A 515 -21.83 -23.41 -6.52
N SER A 516 -22.40 -24.29 -7.33
CA SER A 516 -23.67 -24.97 -7.04
C SER A 516 -23.55 -25.90 -5.83
N MET A 517 -22.49 -26.73 -5.78
CA MET A 517 -22.23 -27.66 -4.68
C MET A 517 -22.02 -26.92 -3.36
N ARG A 518 -21.20 -25.86 -3.33
CA ARG A 518 -20.98 -25.10 -2.09
C ARG A 518 -22.29 -24.48 -1.58
N LYS A 519 -23.14 -23.96 -2.48
CA LYS A 519 -24.46 -23.42 -2.10
C LYS A 519 -25.40 -24.48 -1.55
N GLU A 520 -25.47 -25.66 -2.18
CA GLU A 520 -26.27 -26.79 -1.70
C GLU A 520 -25.83 -27.23 -0.30
N TRP A 521 -24.53 -27.18 -0.02
CA TRP A 521 -23.95 -27.50 1.29
C TRP A 521 -24.01 -26.34 2.29
N GLY A 522 -24.62 -25.20 1.94
CA GLY A 522 -24.68 -24.03 2.81
C GLY A 522 -23.33 -23.35 3.07
N LEU A 523 -22.35 -23.57 2.20
CA LEU A 523 -21.03 -22.95 2.24
C LEU A 523 -21.05 -21.66 1.41
N LYS A 524 -21.34 -20.56 2.08
CA LYS A 524 -21.27 -19.20 1.54
C LYS A 524 -20.18 -18.41 2.29
N PRO A 525 -19.55 -17.41 1.65
CA PRO A 525 -18.75 -16.47 2.43
C PRO A 525 -19.66 -15.71 3.40
N VAL A 526 -19.08 -15.31 4.51
CA VAL A 526 -19.60 -14.26 5.37
C VAL A 526 -18.73 -13.02 5.19
N TYR A 527 -19.25 -11.86 5.56
CA TYR A 527 -18.54 -10.60 5.46
C TYR A 527 -18.28 -10.04 6.85
N LYS A 528 -17.03 -9.69 7.11
CA LYS A 528 -16.55 -9.12 8.37
C LYS A 528 -16.20 -7.65 8.19
N MET A 529 -16.35 -6.87 9.24
CA MET A 529 -16.07 -5.43 9.24
C MET A 529 -14.62 -5.12 9.60
N VAL A 530 -14.08 -4.10 8.95
CA VAL A 530 -12.86 -3.41 9.39
C VAL A 530 -13.26 -2.41 10.46
N ASP A 531 -12.81 -2.64 11.70
CA ASP A 531 -13.28 -1.90 12.88
C ASP A 531 -12.19 -1.18 13.68
N THR A 532 -10.92 -1.27 13.25
CA THR A 532 -9.72 -0.74 13.91
C THR A 532 -9.38 -1.31 15.29
N CYS A 533 -10.21 -2.17 15.87
CA CYS A 533 -10.14 -2.57 17.28
C CYS A 533 -10.39 -4.06 17.56
N ALA A 534 -10.43 -4.91 16.52
CA ALA A 534 -10.51 -6.37 16.66
C ALA A 534 -11.73 -6.82 17.50
N GLY A 535 -12.89 -6.22 17.26
CA GLY A 535 -14.16 -6.54 17.92
C GLY A 535 -14.31 -5.97 19.34
N GLU A 536 -13.38 -5.13 19.83
CA GLU A 536 -13.51 -4.51 21.16
C GLU A 536 -14.68 -3.50 21.22
N PHE A 537 -14.92 -2.77 20.13
CA PHE A 537 -16.00 -1.81 19.99
C PHE A 537 -16.78 -2.04 18.70
N GLU A 538 -18.11 -1.81 18.75
CA GLU A 538 -18.92 -1.82 17.54
C GLU A 538 -18.46 -0.71 16.58
N ALA A 539 -18.09 -1.08 15.36
CA ALA A 539 -17.87 -0.14 14.26
C ALA A 539 -19.20 0.35 13.70
N VAL A 540 -19.24 1.62 13.29
CA VAL A 540 -20.36 2.21 12.55
C VAL A 540 -20.09 2.26 11.05
N THR A 541 -18.83 2.09 10.63
CA THR A 541 -18.42 2.21 9.23
C THR A 541 -18.68 0.91 8.45
N PRO A 542 -19.39 0.96 7.31
CA PRO A 542 -19.79 -0.19 6.53
C PRO A 542 -18.68 -0.64 5.57
N TYR A 543 -17.51 -0.99 6.13
CA TYR A 543 -16.32 -1.43 5.40
C TYR A 543 -16.10 -2.93 5.62
N PHE A 544 -16.36 -3.73 4.59
CA PHE A 544 -16.41 -5.18 4.65
C PHE A 544 -15.36 -5.89 3.80
N TYR A 545 -15.02 -7.11 4.21
CA TYR A 545 -14.28 -8.09 3.43
C TYR A 545 -14.88 -9.49 3.60
N SER A 546 -14.79 -10.34 2.59
CA SER A 546 -15.29 -11.72 2.62
C SER A 546 -14.34 -12.67 3.34
N THR A 547 -14.88 -13.67 4.03
CA THR A 547 -14.14 -14.81 4.60
C THR A 547 -15.08 -16.00 4.81
N TYR A 548 -14.55 -17.20 5.06
CA TYR A 548 -15.33 -18.42 5.31
C TYR A 548 -15.41 -18.76 6.81
N GLU A 549 -15.99 -17.84 7.58
CA GLU A 549 -16.29 -18.01 9.00
C GLU A 549 -17.79 -18.30 9.26
N GLN A 550 -18.33 -17.85 10.39
CA GLN A 550 -19.68 -18.22 10.86
C GLN A 550 -20.67 -17.07 10.80
N GLU A 551 -20.28 -15.89 11.29
CA GLU A 551 -21.17 -14.74 11.42
C GLU A 551 -20.95 -13.75 10.27
N ASN A 552 -22.05 -13.34 9.65
CA ASN A 552 -22.09 -12.31 8.63
C ASN A 552 -22.50 -10.97 9.24
N GLU A 553 -21.61 -9.99 9.16
CA GLU A 553 -21.81 -8.63 9.68
C GLU A 553 -22.37 -7.69 8.61
N ALA A 554 -22.25 -8.06 7.32
CA ALA A 554 -22.80 -7.28 6.22
C ALA A 554 -24.25 -7.70 5.92
N VAL A 555 -25.16 -7.44 6.85
CA VAL A 555 -26.59 -7.69 6.66
C VAL A 555 -27.13 -6.80 5.53
N SER A 556 -28.00 -7.35 4.67
CA SER A 556 -28.62 -6.63 3.55
C SER A 556 -29.47 -5.46 4.05
N SER A 557 -29.54 -4.40 3.24
CA SER A 557 -30.37 -3.24 3.54
C SER A 557 -31.81 -3.43 3.06
N ASP A 558 -32.77 -2.78 3.74
CA ASP A 558 -34.16 -2.76 3.29
C ASP A 558 -34.48 -1.74 2.18
N ASP A 559 -33.47 -0.97 1.78
CA ASP A 559 -33.59 0.17 0.87
C ASP A 559 -33.23 -0.24 -0.56
N ALA A 560 -33.51 0.64 -1.53
CA ALA A 560 -33.02 0.41 -2.89
C ALA A 560 -31.48 0.44 -2.92
N VAL A 561 -30.88 -0.63 -3.43
CA VAL A 561 -29.41 -0.80 -3.51
C VAL A 561 -28.97 -0.90 -4.98
N ALA A 562 -27.84 -0.28 -5.30
CA ALA A 562 -27.12 -0.49 -6.56
C ALA A 562 -25.62 -0.70 -6.31
N VAL A 563 -25.04 -1.62 -7.06
CA VAL A 563 -23.61 -1.98 -6.96
C VAL A 563 -22.81 -1.20 -8.00
N VAL A 564 -21.70 -0.58 -7.59
CA VAL A 564 -20.72 0.06 -8.47
C VAL A 564 -19.43 -0.76 -8.43
N LEU A 565 -19.02 -1.30 -9.57
CA LEU A 565 -17.74 -2.00 -9.68
C LEU A 565 -16.63 -0.99 -10.01
N GLY A 566 -15.64 -0.92 -9.12
CA GLY A 566 -14.46 -0.08 -9.27
C GLY A 566 -13.47 -0.61 -10.30
N SER A 567 -12.28 -0.02 -10.32
CA SER A 567 -11.28 -0.26 -11.37
C SER A 567 -10.27 -1.35 -11.07
N GLY A 568 -10.17 -1.86 -9.84
CA GLY A 568 -9.05 -2.71 -9.44
C GLY A 568 -7.72 -1.93 -9.47
N PRO A 569 -6.57 -2.62 -9.57
CA PRO A 569 -5.26 -1.97 -9.52
C PRO A 569 -5.05 -1.00 -10.68
N ILE A 570 -4.39 0.12 -10.38
CA ILE A 570 -3.93 1.05 -11.41
C ILE A 570 -2.88 0.37 -12.30
N ARG A 571 -3.04 0.54 -13.61
CA ARG A 571 -2.09 0.11 -14.64
C ARG A 571 -2.14 1.04 -15.84
N ILE A 572 -1.14 0.97 -16.71
CA ILE A 572 -1.09 1.81 -17.91
C ILE A 572 -2.31 1.55 -18.80
N GLY A 573 -3.11 2.61 -19.01
CA GLY A 573 -4.37 2.57 -19.75
C GLY A 573 -5.63 2.33 -18.90
N GLN A 574 -5.47 2.09 -17.60
CA GLN A 574 -6.54 1.97 -16.62
C GLN A 574 -6.10 2.64 -15.32
N GLY A 575 -6.14 3.98 -15.32
CA GLY A 575 -5.67 4.82 -14.22
C GLY A 575 -6.79 5.34 -13.32
N ILE A 576 -6.45 6.41 -12.59
CA ILE A 576 -7.32 7.07 -11.62
C ILE A 576 -8.59 7.65 -12.25
N GLU A 577 -8.60 7.90 -13.56
CA GLU A 577 -9.78 8.37 -14.29
C GLU A 577 -11.00 7.43 -14.15
N PHE A 578 -10.78 6.12 -14.00
CA PHE A 578 -11.86 5.15 -13.80
C PHE A 578 -12.31 5.09 -12.33
N ASP A 579 -11.38 5.33 -11.41
CA ASP A 579 -11.70 5.52 -10.00
C ASP A 579 -12.60 6.75 -9.81
N TYR A 580 -12.21 7.88 -10.41
CA TYR A 580 -12.99 9.11 -10.46
C TYR A 580 -14.43 8.85 -10.92
N CYS A 581 -14.61 8.18 -12.06
CA CYS A 581 -15.93 7.82 -12.57
C CYS A 581 -16.74 6.97 -11.57
N SER A 582 -16.08 6.01 -10.92
CA SER A 582 -16.73 5.10 -9.97
C SER A 582 -17.17 5.84 -8.70
N VAL A 583 -16.36 6.76 -8.19
CA VAL A 583 -16.71 7.65 -7.08
C VAL A 583 -17.93 8.49 -7.42
N HIS A 584 -17.94 9.17 -8.58
CA HIS A 584 -19.11 9.96 -8.98
C HIS A 584 -20.37 9.14 -9.19
N ALA A 585 -20.25 7.88 -9.64
CA ALA A 585 -21.38 6.98 -9.74
C ALA A 585 -21.99 6.69 -8.37
N ALA A 586 -21.16 6.39 -7.36
CA ALA A 586 -21.61 6.16 -5.99
C ALA A 586 -22.28 7.41 -5.39
N LEU A 587 -21.64 8.58 -5.53
CA LEU A 587 -22.19 9.85 -5.04
C LEU A 587 -23.52 10.22 -5.74
N ALA A 588 -23.64 9.94 -7.04
CA ALA A 588 -24.87 10.18 -7.78
C ALA A 588 -26.02 9.25 -7.33
N LEU A 589 -25.73 7.98 -7.02
CA LEU A 589 -26.71 7.05 -6.46
C LEU A 589 -27.21 7.54 -5.10
N GLN A 590 -26.31 7.96 -4.22
CA GLN A 590 -26.64 8.53 -2.92
C GLN A 590 -27.53 9.77 -3.05
N ALA A 591 -27.22 10.66 -3.99
CA ALA A 591 -28.04 11.84 -4.27
C ALA A 591 -29.46 11.51 -4.75
N LEU A 592 -29.65 10.31 -5.35
CA LEU A 592 -30.97 9.79 -5.75
C LEU A 592 -31.67 9.00 -4.63
N GLY A 593 -31.06 8.88 -3.45
CA GLY A 593 -31.58 8.07 -2.35
C GLY A 593 -31.46 6.56 -2.58
N ILE A 594 -30.56 6.13 -3.47
CA ILE A 594 -30.21 4.72 -3.70
C ILE A 594 -28.92 4.45 -2.95
N LYS A 595 -28.89 3.41 -2.10
CA LYS A 595 -27.69 3.01 -1.39
C LYS A 595 -26.65 2.48 -2.37
N ALA A 596 -25.49 3.12 -2.39
CA ALA A 596 -24.37 2.75 -3.22
C ALA A 596 -23.51 1.68 -2.52
N VAL A 597 -23.35 0.52 -3.15
CA VAL A 597 -22.42 -0.53 -2.73
C VAL A 597 -21.20 -0.46 -3.65
N MET A 598 -20.05 -0.03 -3.12
CA MET A 598 -18.80 -0.02 -3.85
C MET A 598 -18.07 -1.36 -3.71
N VAL A 599 -17.57 -1.92 -4.81
CA VAL A 599 -16.68 -3.08 -4.80
C VAL A 599 -15.39 -2.70 -5.50
N ASN A 600 -14.25 -2.76 -4.81
CA ASN A 600 -12.94 -2.49 -5.40
C ASN A 600 -11.81 -3.11 -4.54
N SER A 601 -10.60 -3.21 -5.08
CA SER A 601 -9.45 -3.85 -4.41
C SER A 601 -8.18 -3.00 -4.40
N ASN A 602 -8.28 -1.72 -4.77
CA ASN A 602 -7.13 -0.82 -4.87
C ASN A 602 -6.98 0.06 -3.63
N PRO A 603 -5.90 -0.08 -2.83
CA PRO A 603 -5.74 0.65 -1.59
C PRO A 603 -5.40 2.14 -1.78
N GLU A 604 -4.91 2.55 -2.96
CA GLU A 604 -4.49 3.92 -3.24
C GLU A 604 -5.67 4.86 -3.55
N THR A 605 -6.87 4.32 -3.75
CA THR A 605 -7.99 5.02 -4.39
C THR A 605 -8.98 5.66 -3.43
N VAL A 606 -9.72 6.65 -3.95
CA VAL A 606 -10.80 7.31 -3.21
C VAL A 606 -12.03 6.41 -3.15
N SER A 607 -12.31 5.60 -4.18
CA SER A 607 -13.46 4.68 -4.14
C SER A 607 -13.41 3.66 -2.99
N THR A 608 -12.21 3.29 -2.52
CA THR A 608 -12.03 2.42 -1.34
C THR A 608 -11.95 3.19 -0.03
N ASP A 609 -12.32 4.48 -0.01
CA ASP A 609 -12.62 5.21 1.22
C ASP A 609 -14.06 4.89 1.66
N PHE A 610 -14.22 4.46 2.91
CA PHE A 610 -15.52 4.10 3.47
C PHE A 610 -16.48 5.29 3.55
N ASP A 611 -15.99 6.53 3.45
CA ASP A 611 -16.80 7.75 3.40
C ASP A 611 -17.48 8.01 2.04
N ILE A 612 -17.18 7.22 1.00
CA ILE A 612 -17.61 7.48 -0.39
C ILE A 612 -18.85 6.70 -0.82
N SER A 613 -19.14 5.59 -0.15
CA SER A 613 -20.28 4.73 -0.48
C SER A 613 -21.02 4.33 0.79
N ASP A 614 -22.29 3.95 0.68
CA ASP A 614 -23.05 3.48 1.84
C ASP A 614 -22.53 2.15 2.36
N ARG A 615 -21.85 1.38 1.51
CA ARG A 615 -21.23 0.09 1.84
C ARG A 615 -20.03 -0.15 0.93
N LEU A 616 -18.88 -0.44 1.53
CA LEU A 616 -17.64 -0.75 0.82
C LEU A 616 -17.31 -2.22 1.00
N TYR A 617 -17.13 -2.95 -0.11
CA TYR A 617 -16.57 -4.29 -0.14
C TYR A 617 -15.17 -4.25 -0.74
N PHE A 618 -14.16 -4.50 0.09
CA PHE A 618 -12.78 -4.55 -0.36
C PHE A 618 -12.43 -5.96 -0.82
N GLU A 619 -12.84 -6.28 -2.05
CA GLU A 619 -12.89 -7.63 -2.61
C GLU A 619 -12.29 -7.71 -4.02
N PRO A 620 -11.83 -8.91 -4.44
CA PRO A 620 -11.45 -9.15 -5.82
C PRO A 620 -12.59 -8.84 -6.80
N LEU A 621 -12.26 -8.18 -7.92
CA LEU A 621 -13.19 -7.90 -9.01
C LEU A 621 -13.26 -9.07 -10.00
N ASP A 622 -13.63 -10.24 -9.48
CA ASP A 622 -13.90 -11.42 -10.30
C ASP A 622 -15.35 -11.89 -10.18
N GLU A 623 -15.74 -12.81 -11.06
CA GLU A 623 -17.11 -13.29 -11.14
C GLU A 623 -17.61 -13.89 -9.82
N GLU A 624 -16.76 -14.65 -9.12
CA GLU A 624 -17.16 -15.34 -7.89
C GLU A 624 -17.47 -14.34 -6.77
N SER A 625 -16.52 -13.44 -6.49
CA SER A 625 -16.64 -12.46 -5.42
C SER A 625 -17.78 -11.48 -5.68
N VAL A 626 -17.91 -10.98 -6.91
CA VAL A 626 -18.98 -10.03 -7.27
C VAL A 626 -20.36 -10.66 -7.18
N ARG A 627 -20.53 -11.91 -7.65
CA ARG A 627 -21.82 -12.61 -7.52
C ARG A 627 -22.18 -12.89 -6.06
N ASP A 628 -21.20 -13.22 -5.22
CA ASP A 628 -21.44 -13.43 -3.79
C ASP A 628 -21.89 -12.14 -3.10
N ILE A 629 -21.31 -10.99 -3.45
CA ILE A 629 -21.71 -9.68 -2.90
C ILE A 629 -23.13 -9.31 -3.36
N ILE A 630 -23.44 -9.46 -4.65
CA ILE A 630 -24.78 -9.18 -5.19
C ILE A 630 -25.84 -10.05 -4.51
N GLU A 631 -25.54 -11.32 -4.26
CA GLU A 631 -26.43 -12.24 -3.57
C GLU A 631 -26.58 -11.91 -2.08
N ASN A 632 -25.51 -11.47 -1.41
CA ASN A 632 -25.54 -11.03 -0.02
C ASN A 632 -26.41 -9.78 0.14
N GLU A 633 -26.20 -8.77 -0.70
CA GLU A 633 -26.99 -7.53 -0.71
C GLU A 633 -28.45 -7.76 -1.11
N GLY A 634 -28.71 -8.76 -1.97
CA GLY A 634 -30.06 -9.16 -2.36
C GLY A 634 -30.75 -10.14 -1.40
N GLU A 635 -30.10 -10.58 -0.32
CA GLU A 635 -30.67 -11.60 0.57
C GLU A 635 -31.95 -11.10 1.27
N GLY A 636 -33.06 -11.81 1.06
CA GLY A 636 -34.38 -11.41 1.56
C GLY A 636 -35.09 -10.31 0.76
N GLN A 637 -34.47 -9.82 -0.32
CA GLN A 637 -34.82 -8.59 -1.04
C GLN A 637 -34.77 -8.81 -2.58
N SER A 638 -34.88 -7.73 -3.36
CA SER A 638 -34.59 -7.77 -4.80
C SER A 638 -33.08 -7.77 -5.05
N ILE A 639 -32.62 -8.56 -6.01
CA ILE A 639 -31.21 -8.57 -6.46
C ILE A 639 -30.83 -7.14 -6.92
N PRO A 640 -29.78 -6.53 -6.34
CA PRO A 640 -29.38 -5.18 -6.68
C PRO A 640 -28.81 -5.11 -8.09
N ALA A 641 -29.08 -4.00 -8.77
CA ALA A 641 -28.55 -3.78 -10.11
C ALA A 641 -27.11 -3.30 -10.07
N THR A 642 -26.29 -3.71 -11.04
CA THR A 642 -24.84 -3.47 -11.07
C THR A 642 -24.44 -2.52 -12.20
N MET A 643 -23.58 -1.56 -11.89
CA MET A 643 -22.93 -0.65 -12.83
C MET A 643 -21.51 -1.15 -13.12
N VAL A 644 -21.22 -1.39 -14.41
CA VAL A 644 -19.97 -2.01 -14.87
C VAL A 644 -19.16 -1.10 -15.81
N GLN A 645 -19.72 0.05 -16.19
CA GLN A 645 -19.16 0.92 -17.23
C GLN A 645 -18.08 1.88 -16.71
N PHE A 646 -17.99 2.09 -15.41
CA PHE A 646 -17.14 3.13 -14.81
C PHE A 646 -15.79 2.61 -14.32
N GLY A 647 -15.69 1.34 -13.93
CA GLY A 647 -14.45 0.69 -13.48
C GLY A 647 -13.49 0.26 -14.58
N GLY A 648 -13.62 0.79 -15.81
CA GLY A 648 -12.74 0.45 -16.93
C GLY A 648 -12.80 -1.03 -17.34
N GLN A 649 -11.72 -1.56 -17.90
CA GLN A 649 -11.72 -2.89 -18.53
C GLN A 649 -12.04 -4.02 -17.55
N THR A 650 -11.61 -3.91 -16.29
CA THR A 650 -11.85 -4.93 -15.25
C THR A 650 -13.35 -5.07 -14.99
N ALA A 651 -14.05 -3.98 -14.71
CA ALA A 651 -15.50 -4.02 -14.53
C ALA A 651 -16.25 -4.42 -15.81
N ILE A 652 -15.84 -3.91 -16.98
CA ILE A 652 -16.48 -4.23 -18.26
C ILE A 652 -16.39 -5.73 -18.58
N ASN A 653 -15.27 -6.39 -18.28
CA ASN A 653 -15.11 -7.84 -18.53
C ASN A 653 -16.13 -8.69 -17.76
N LEU A 654 -16.62 -8.20 -16.62
CA LEU A 654 -17.63 -8.89 -15.82
C LEU A 654 -19.05 -8.74 -16.38
N SER A 655 -19.30 -7.81 -17.30
CA SER A 655 -20.63 -7.60 -17.88
C SER A 655 -21.20 -8.88 -18.53
N GLN A 656 -20.36 -9.63 -19.25
CA GLN A 656 -20.78 -10.84 -19.93
C GLN A 656 -21.11 -11.96 -18.93
N SER A 657 -20.26 -12.19 -17.93
CA SER A 657 -20.49 -13.25 -16.93
C SER A 657 -21.72 -12.94 -16.06
N LEU A 658 -21.88 -11.70 -15.62
CA LEU A 658 -23.06 -11.25 -14.87
C LEU A 658 -24.34 -11.37 -15.72
N GLY A 659 -24.29 -11.00 -17.00
CA GLY A 659 -25.42 -11.13 -17.93
C GLY A 659 -25.81 -12.59 -18.18
N VAL A 660 -24.85 -13.49 -18.36
CA VAL A 660 -25.09 -14.94 -18.50
C VAL A 660 -25.69 -15.53 -17.22
N ALA A 661 -25.27 -15.04 -16.05
CA ALA A 661 -25.84 -15.41 -14.75
C ALA A 661 -27.25 -14.81 -14.51
N GLY A 662 -27.76 -13.99 -15.44
CA GLY A 662 -29.08 -13.35 -15.33
C GLY A 662 -29.15 -12.25 -14.28
N LEU A 663 -28.00 -11.65 -13.91
CA LEU A 663 -27.94 -10.57 -12.93
C LEU A 663 -28.19 -9.21 -13.59
N PRO A 664 -28.92 -8.31 -12.92
CA PRO A 664 -29.33 -7.03 -13.51
C PRO A 664 -28.13 -6.08 -13.68
N ILE A 665 -27.86 -5.68 -14.92
CA ILE A 665 -26.86 -4.66 -15.26
C ILE A 665 -27.59 -3.37 -15.66
N LEU A 666 -27.22 -2.25 -15.04
CA LEU A 666 -27.74 -0.92 -15.41
C LEU A 666 -26.97 -0.35 -16.60
N GLY A 667 -27.61 0.52 -17.38
CA GLY A 667 -26.94 1.27 -18.46
C GLY A 667 -26.86 0.52 -19.78
N SER A 668 -25.77 0.73 -20.53
CA SER A 668 -25.57 0.15 -21.87
C SER A 668 -25.53 -1.38 -21.83
N SER A 669 -26.33 -2.01 -22.68
CA SER A 669 -26.46 -3.47 -22.84
C SER A 669 -25.39 -4.09 -23.74
#